data_AF-A0AAN6YBI6-F1
#
_entry.id   AF-A0AAN6YBI6-F1
#
_cell.length_a   1.000
_cell.length_b   1.000
_cell.length_c   1.000
_cell.angle_alpha   90.00
_cell.angle_beta   90.00
_cell.angle_gamma   90.00
#
_symmetry.space_group_name_H-M   'P 1'
#
loop_
_entity.id
_entity.type
_entity.pdbx_description
1 polymer ?
#
loop_
_entity_poly.entity_id
_entity_poly.type
_entity_poly.pdbx_seq_one_letter_code
_entity_poly.pdbx_strand_id
1 'polypeptide(L)'
;MSDSKNFETLQLHAGQEPDPTTNSRAVPIYATTSFVFNDSAHGARLFGLKEFGNIYSRIMNPTVDVFEKRIAALEGGVAALATASGQAAQFIALTTLAQVGDNIVSTSNLYGGTYNQLKVLLPRLGINTKFVVGDKVEDLIAAIDDKTKAVYIESIGNPRYNVPDFEAITKAAHEKGVPVVVDNTFGAGGYFVRPIDHGADIVVHSATKWIGGHGTTIGGVIVDSGKFDWGKHAARFPNMTEPSDGYHGLKFWETFGPITFIIRARVEVLRDLGASLNPFAAQQLLLGIETLSLRAERHAQNALALAKYLEKSPYVSWVSYPGLENHPSHEMAKKYLKRGFGGVLSVGVKGGGNAGSQVVDGFKLISNLANVGDSKTLAIHPWSTTHEQLSDEEKVNSGVTEDLIRISVGTEHIDDIIADFEQSFKAAEAASTKNGSSAAPEEKAEEAPFRLGKRSRVTHPAAIVTLRIPASNAIPNPFTLSPSTHATLSTKGRTHTAWLSTSNTFIFRDLAPGSYLVDFYCVTHAFAPLRLDVDSTGSVKVWETYRGNDWANKGEVIQGTGEAGVFDIRVLGTKGYFMERAKFNFFSILRNPMVLLGLVSMGIFLGMPYLVDNMDPEMRAEWEERQKSNPMNNIMGAATGGGGAGSNFDMAAFLAGSSSKKEGDNGAVTTTTGSETPGNGGGGGKAAKRGKNGR
;
A
#
# COMPACT_ATOMS: atom_id res chain seq x y z
N MET A 1 -15.05 -21.43 24.33
CA MET A 1 -13.69 -21.54 23.74
C MET A 1 -12.88 -20.24 23.89
N SER A 2 -13.47 -19.15 24.40
CA SER A 2 -12.88 -17.81 24.57
C SER A 2 -11.64 -17.72 25.47
N ASP A 3 -11.30 -18.78 26.21
CA ASP A 3 -10.31 -18.71 27.29
C ASP A 3 -8.98 -19.41 26.93
N SER A 4 -8.86 -19.97 25.73
CA SER A 4 -7.62 -20.60 25.29
C SER A 4 -6.52 -19.55 25.14
N LYS A 5 -5.35 -19.81 25.72
CA LYS A 5 -4.14 -19.00 25.54
C LYS A 5 -3.20 -19.56 24.46
N ASN A 6 -3.60 -20.65 23.80
CA ASN A 6 -2.77 -21.34 22.82
C ASN A 6 -2.91 -20.70 21.44
N PHE A 7 -1.79 -20.31 20.84
CA PHE A 7 -1.73 -19.58 19.56
C PHE A 7 -2.49 -20.31 18.44
N GLU A 8 -2.29 -21.63 18.33
CA GLU A 8 -2.82 -22.49 17.26
C GLU A 8 -4.36 -22.59 17.33
N THR A 9 -4.93 -22.45 18.54
CA THR A 9 -6.39 -22.38 18.71
C THR A 9 -6.90 -20.96 18.44
N LEU A 10 -6.20 -19.94 18.93
CA LEU A 10 -6.58 -18.53 18.76
C LEU A 10 -6.58 -18.13 17.29
N GLN A 11 -5.61 -18.57 16.49
CA GLN A 11 -5.53 -18.24 15.06
C GLN A 11 -6.73 -18.76 14.24
N LEU A 12 -7.48 -19.73 14.78
CA LEU A 12 -8.66 -20.30 14.13
C LEU A 12 -9.99 -19.72 14.64
N HIS A 13 -10.03 -19.26 15.89
CA HIS A 13 -11.29 -18.99 16.59
C HIS A 13 -11.41 -17.60 17.19
N ALA A 14 -10.31 -16.92 17.50
CA ALA A 14 -10.38 -15.62 18.13
C ALA A 14 -11.11 -14.61 17.24
N GLY A 15 -11.98 -13.80 17.86
CA GLY A 15 -12.77 -12.77 17.18
C GLY A 15 -13.97 -13.29 16.38
N GLN A 16 -14.21 -14.61 16.31
CA GLN A 16 -15.25 -15.19 15.46
C GLN A 16 -16.15 -16.15 16.24
N GLU A 17 -17.46 -15.95 16.08
CA GLU A 17 -18.50 -16.94 16.38
C GLU A 17 -19.23 -17.31 15.08
N PRO A 18 -19.91 -18.47 14.98
CA PRO A 18 -20.77 -18.77 13.85
C PRO A 18 -21.79 -17.65 13.62
N ASP A 19 -22.01 -17.27 12.36
CA ASP A 19 -22.95 -16.20 12.03
C ASP A 19 -24.35 -16.53 12.59
N PRO A 20 -24.96 -15.69 13.43
CA PRO A 20 -26.21 -16.04 14.11
C PRO A 20 -27.43 -16.10 13.17
N THR A 21 -27.32 -15.55 11.96
CA THR A 21 -28.43 -15.51 11.00
C THR A 21 -28.47 -16.77 10.13
N THR A 22 -27.30 -17.26 9.73
CA THR A 22 -27.13 -18.33 8.74
C THR A 22 -26.41 -19.56 9.28
N ASN A 23 -25.85 -19.48 10.48
CA ASN A 23 -24.92 -20.45 11.07
C ASN A 23 -23.67 -20.71 10.22
N SER A 24 -23.25 -19.75 9.39
CA SER A 24 -22.00 -19.85 8.63
C SER A 24 -20.82 -20.04 9.59
N ARG A 25 -20.07 -21.13 9.40
CA ARG A 25 -18.85 -21.39 10.17
C ARG A 25 -17.67 -20.57 9.67
N ALA A 26 -17.59 -20.28 8.38
CA ALA A 26 -16.59 -19.37 7.83
C ALA A 26 -17.04 -17.91 8.03
N VAL A 27 -16.07 -17.00 8.13
CA VAL A 27 -16.34 -15.56 8.26
C VAL A 27 -17.01 -15.06 6.96
N PRO A 28 -18.22 -14.49 7.02
CA PRO A 28 -18.84 -13.89 5.84
C PRO A 28 -18.06 -12.67 5.34
N ILE A 29 -18.08 -12.44 4.03
CA ILE A 29 -17.50 -11.23 3.43
C ILE A 29 -18.60 -10.15 3.35
N TYR A 30 -18.53 -9.16 4.25
CA TYR A 30 -19.42 -8.01 4.23
C TYR A 30 -18.94 -6.98 3.22
N ALA A 31 -19.12 -7.26 1.93
CA ALA A 31 -18.82 -6.38 0.80
C ALA A 31 -19.84 -5.22 0.68
N THR A 32 -19.96 -4.44 1.74
CA THR A 32 -20.88 -3.30 1.86
C THR A 32 -20.10 -2.04 2.24
N THR A 33 -20.67 -0.87 1.91
CA THR A 33 -20.14 0.42 2.34
C THR A 33 -20.78 0.88 3.65
N SER A 34 -22.07 0.62 3.85
CA SER A 34 -22.91 1.28 4.86
C SER A 34 -23.80 0.27 5.58
N PHE A 35 -24.25 0.64 6.77
CA PHE A 35 -25.09 -0.19 7.63
C PHE A 35 -26.35 0.56 8.04
N VAL A 36 -27.50 -0.12 8.05
CA VAL A 36 -28.79 0.47 8.41
C VAL A 36 -28.84 0.70 9.93
N PHE A 37 -29.35 1.85 10.35
CA PHE A 37 -29.63 2.11 11.77
C PHE A 37 -31.03 1.62 12.15
N ASN A 38 -31.17 1.13 13.38
CA ASN A 38 -32.48 0.76 13.93
C ASN A 38 -33.47 1.95 13.93
N ASP A 39 -32.97 3.13 14.30
CA ASP A 39 -33.68 4.41 14.28
C ASP A 39 -32.66 5.58 14.29
N SER A 40 -33.15 6.82 14.19
CA SER A 40 -32.29 8.01 14.21
C SER A 40 -31.53 8.21 15.53
N ALA A 41 -32.07 7.75 16.66
CA ALA A 41 -31.42 7.86 17.95
C ALA A 41 -30.26 6.87 18.10
N HIS A 42 -30.39 5.65 17.55
CA HIS A 42 -29.30 4.70 17.41
C HIS A 42 -28.16 5.28 16.58
N GLY A 43 -28.47 5.85 15.41
CA GLY A 43 -27.46 6.56 14.60
C GLY A 43 -26.72 7.65 15.39
N ALA A 44 -27.46 8.50 16.12
CA ALA A 44 -26.87 9.55 16.94
C ALA A 44 -25.96 9.02 18.07
N ARG A 45 -26.31 7.89 18.70
CA ARG A 45 -25.46 7.25 19.73
C ARG A 45 -24.17 6.69 19.13
N LEU A 46 -24.23 6.08 17.95
CA LEU A 46 -23.04 5.58 17.24
C LEU A 46 -22.08 6.72 16.87
N PHE A 47 -22.58 7.79 16.24
CA PHE A 47 -21.73 8.95 15.89
C PHE A 47 -21.17 9.68 17.11
N GLY A 48 -21.93 9.72 18.20
CA GLY A 48 -21.48 10.29 19.48
C GLY A 48 -20.58 9.36 20.31
N LEU A 49 -20.17 8.20 19.77
CA LEU A 49 -19.38 7.17 20.46
C LEU A 49 -19.97 6.71 21.81
N LYS A 50 -21.30 6.81 21.96
CA LYS A 50 -22.04 6.36 23.15
C LYS A 50 -22.40 4.88 23.08
N GLU A 51 -22.30 4.30 21.89
CA GLU A 51 -22.59 2.91 21.58
C GLU A 51 -21.61 2.44 20.49
N PHE A 52 -21.04 1.24 20.64
CA PHE A 52 -20.21 0.64 19.59
C PHE A 52 -21.10 -0.02 18.54
N GLY A 53 -20.77 0.16 17.26
CA GLY A 53 -21.52 -0.46 16.17
C GLY A 53 -21.01 -0.02 14.81
N ASN A 54 -21.60 -0.60 13.76
CA ASN A 54 -21.22 -0.32 12.40
C ASN A 54 -21.96 0.91 11.87
N ILE A 55 -21.22 1.83 11.27
CA ILE A 55 -21.75 3.03 10.59
C ILE A 55 -21.41 2.93 9.10
N TYR A 56 -20.11 2.83 8.82
CA TYR A 56 -19.55 2.85 7.47
C TYR A 56 -18.24 2.07 7.42
N SER A 57 -18.02 1.28 6.37
CA SER A 57 -16.89 0.35 6.24
C SER A 57 -15.51 1.01 6.23
N ARG A 58 -15.41 2.32 5.96
CA ARG A 58 -14.16 3.09 6.06
C ARG A 58 -13.59 3.11 7.50
N ILE A 59 -14.44 2.96 8.52
CA ILE A 59 -14.01 2.99 9.93
C ILE A 59 -14.23 1.67 10.66
N MET A 60 -15.22 0.86 10.26
CA MET A 60 -15.48 -0.46 10.85
C MET A 60 -16.30 -1.32 9.88
N ASN A 61 -15.90 -2.58 9.71
CA ASN A 61 -16.58 -3.57 8.89
C ASN A 61 -16.53 -4.94 9.61
N PRO A 62 -17.62 -5.73 9.66
CA PRO A 62 -17.62 -6.98 10.43
C PRO A 62 -16.58 -8.02 10.00
N THR A 63 -16.26 -8.16 8.71
CA THR A 63 -15.16 -9.06 8.27
C THR A 63 -13.81 -8.56 8.77
N VAL A 64 -13.59 -7.25 8.72
CA VAL A 64 -12.35 -6.61 9.18
C VAL A 64 -12.23 -6.70 10.71
N ASP A 65 -13.33 -6.57 11.44
CA ASP A 65 -13.38 -6.66 12.91
C ASP A 65 -12.94 -8.05 13.41
N VAL A 66 -13.33 -9.13 12.72
CA VAL A 66 -12.82 -10.48 13.04
C VAL A 66 -11.30 -10.55 12.88
N PHE A 67 -10.76 -9.98 11.80
CA PHE A 67 -9.31 -9.93 11.56
C PHE A 67 -8.58 -9.13 12.65
N GLU A 68 -9.11 -7.96 13.00
CA GLU A 68 -8.56 -7.11 14.07
C GLU A 68 -8.56 -7.85 15.42
N LYS A 69 -9.70 -8.38 15.85
CA LYS A 69 -9.81 -9.12 17.11
C LYS A 69 -8.90 -10.34 17.16
N ARG A 70 -8.76 -11.05 16.05
CA ARG A 70 -7.90 -12.23 15.96
C ARG A 70 -6.43 -11.87 16.13
N ILE A 71 -5.94 -10.85 15.42
CA ILE A 71 -4.56 -10.38 15.58
C ILE A 71 -4.31 -9.83 16.99
N ALA A 72 -5.24 -9.05 17.56
CA ALA A 72 -5.12 -8.57 18.93
C ALA A 72 -4.91 -9.72 19.92
N ALA A 73 -5.70 -10.81 19.79
CA ALA A 73 -5.57 -11.99 20.63
C ALA A 73 -4.23 -12.72 20.44
N LEU A 74 -3.73 -12.80 19.21
CA LEU A 74 -2.44 -13.45 18.90
C LEU A 74 -1.25 -12.68 19.47
N GLU A 75 -1.26 -11.35 19.37
CA GLU A 75 -0.22 -10.47 19.94
C GLU A 75 -0.36 -10.24 21.46
N GLY A 76 -1.49 -10.60 22.06
CA GLY A 76 -1.77 -10.35 23.47
C GLY A 76 -2.14 -8.89 23.78
N GLY A 77 -2.65 -8.16 22.78
CA GLY A 77 -3.17 -6.80 22.93
C GLY A 77 -4.65 -6.78 23.31
N VAL A 78 -5.14 -5.59 23.67
CA VAL A 78 -6.55 -5.36 24.04
C VAL A 78 -7.45 -5.13 22.83
N ALA A 79 -6.89 -4.61 21.73
CA ALA A 79 -7.61 -4.31 20.50
C ALA A 79 -6.64 -4.04 19.34
N ALA A 80 -7.16 -4.09 18.11
CA ALA A 80 -6.39 -3.81 16.91
C ALA A 80 -7.17 -2.96 15.90
N LEU A 81 -6.44 -2.41 14.93
CA LEU A 81 -6.96 -1.60 13.84
C LEU A 81 -6.30 -1.99 12.52
N ALA A 82 -7.08 -2.47 11.57
CA ALA A 82 -6.60 -2.87 10.26
C ALA A 82 -6.55 -1.68 9.30
N THR A 83 -5.55 -1.67 8.44
CA THR A 83 -5.26 -0.57 7.51
C THR A 83 -4.89 -1.12 6.14
N ALA A 84 -4.92 -0.27 5.12
CA ALA A 84 -4.69 -0.65 3.73
C ALA A 84 -3.29 -1.24 3.46
N SER A 85 -2.29 -0.97 4.31
CA SER A 85 -0.93 -1.51 4.18
C SER A 85 -0.14 -1.36 5.49
N GLY A 86 0.98 -2.08 5.65
CA GLY A 86 1.88 -1.87 6.78
C GLY A 86 2.40 -0.43 6.90
N GLN A 87 2.67 0.22 5.76
CA GLN A 87 3.06 1.64 5.73
C GLN A 87 1.95 2.56 6.26
N ALA A 88 0.68 2.23 5.99
CA ALA A 88 -0.46 2.95 6.57
C ALA A 88 -0.61 2.68 8.08
N ALA A 89 -0.35 1.45 8.53
CA ALA A 89 -0.39 1.10 9.96
C ALA A 89 0.62 1.93 10.77
N GLN A 90 1.89 1.97 10.37
CA GLN A 90 2.90 2.79 11.05
C GLN A 90 2.57 4.29 10.98
N PHE A 91 2.09 4.77 9.82
CA PHE A 91 1.78 6.18 9.65
C PHE A 91 0.64 6.59 10.59
N ILE A 92 -0.44 5.81 10.62
CA ILE A 92 -1.59 6.06 11.48
C ILE A 92 -1.17 5.97 12.95
N ALA A 93 -0.38 4.97 13.34
CA ALA A 93 0.09 4.85 14.71
C ALA A 93 0.89 6.09 15.15
N LEU A 94 1.86 6.52 14.34
CA LEU A 94 2.73 7.66 14.67
C LEU A 94 2.00 9.00 14.64
N THR A 95 1.11 9.23 13.67
CA THR A 95 0.32 10.47 13.56
C THR A 95 -0.85 10.53 14.54
N THR A 96 -1.23 9.41 15.15
CA THR A 96 -2.12 9.41 16.32
C THR A 96 -1.38 9.93 17.57
N LEU A 97 -0.05 9.72 17.65
CA LEU A 97 0.77 10.12 18.81
C LEU A 97 1.40 11.51 18.66
N ALA A 98 1.79 11.88 17.44
CA ALA A 98 2.60 13.05 17.14
C ALA A 98 1.92 14.01 16.15
N GLN A 99 2.18 15.29 16.33
CA GLN A 99 1.70 16.38 15.48
C GLN A 99 2.85 17.33 15.11
N VAL A 100 2.52 18.40 14.37
CA VAL A 100 3.49 19.43 13.99
C VAL A 100 4.28 19.93 15.20
N GLY A 101 5.61 19.90 15.09
CA GLY A 101 6.54 20.35 16.13
C GLY A 101 6.99 19.25 17.10
N ASP A 102 6.41 18.06 17.01
CA ASP A 102 6.84 16.90 17.79
C ASP A 102 7.97 16.13 17.10
N ASN A 103 8.59 15.20 17.85
CA ASN A 103 9.54 14.26 17.30
C ASN A 103 9.30 12.82 17.77
N ILE A 104 9.92 11.88 17.08
CA ILE A 104 10.08 10.50 17.52
C ILE A 104 11.56 10.13 17.57
N VAL A 105 11.91 9.15 18.39
CA VAL A 105 13.24 8.53 18.39
C VAL A 105 13.12 7.17 17.71
N SER A 106 14.03 6.86 16.79
CA SER A 106 14.03 5.57 16.10
C SER A 106 15.44 5.06 15.88
N THR A 107 15.61 3.74 15.87
CA THR A 107 16.85 3.14 15.37
C THR A 107 17.00 3.40 13.86
N SER A 108 18.22 3.35 13.34
CA SER A 108 18.50 3.31 11.90
C SER A 108 18.30 1.93 11.27
N ASN A 109 18.18 0.86 12.09
CA ASN A 109 18.03 -0.52 11.63
C ASN A 109 16.56 -0.80 11.25
N LEU A 110 16.10 -0.17 10.17
CA LEU A 110 14.72 -0.19 9.72
C LEU A 110 14.59 -0.73 8.30
N TYR A 111 13.42 -1.27 7.99
CA TYR A 111 12.97 -1.40 6.61
C TYR A 111 13.13 -0.07 5.86
N GLY A 112 13.74 -0.11 4.66
CA GLY A 112 14.03 1.09 3.88
C GLY A 112 12.80 1.97 3.58
N GLY A 113 11.62 1.36 3.39
CA GLY A 113 10.38 2.13 3.23
C GLY A 113 9.98 2.89 4.51
N THR A 114 10.17 2.27 5.68
CA THR A 114 9.96 2.90 6.99
C THR A 114 10.96 4.03 7.20
N TYR A 115 12.25 3.79 6.96
CA TYR A 115 13.27 4.83 7.05
C TYR A 115 12.94 6.04 6.17
N ASN A 116 12.54 5.80 4.92
CA ASN A 116 12.12 6.86 4.01
C ASN A 116 10.86 7.59 4.49
N GLN A 117 9.86 6.87 5.04
CA GLN A 117 8.67 7.49 5.60
C GLN A 117 9.03 8.44 6.76
N LEU A 118 9.91 8.00 7.66
CA LEU A 118 10.36 8.76 8.83
C LEU A 118 11.28 9.94 8.47
N LYS A 119 12.14 9.79 7.46
CA LYS A 119 13.13 10.79 7.02
C LYS A 119 12.55 11.83 6.03
N VAL A 120 11.58 11.44 5.21
CA VAL A 120 11.10 12.27 4.09
C VAL A 120 9.64 12.66 4.22
N LEU A 121 8.73 11.72 4.53
CA LEU A 121 7.30 12.02 4.57
C LEU A 121 6.92 12.78 5.84
N LEU A 122 7.28 12.25 7.02
CA LEU A 122 6.88 12.85 8.30
C LEU A 122 7.39 14.29 8.48
N PRO A 123 8.62 14.67 8.07
CA PRO A 123 9.06 16.06 8.18
C PRO A 123 8.24 17.05 7.35
N ARG A 124 7.65 16.61 6.22
CA ARG A 124 6.70 17.45 5.45
C ARG A 124 5.40 17.73 6.21
N LEU A 125 5.08 16.90 7.19
CA LEU A 125 3.96 17.06 8.11
C LEU A 125 4.42 17.67 9.45
N GLY A 126 5.65 18.18 9.54
CA GLY A 126 6.20 18.81 10.73
C GLY A 126 6.57 17.88 11.87
N ILE A 127 6.62 16.56 11.64
CA ILE A 127 7.04 15.54 12.62
C ILE A 127 8.44 15.08 12.25
N ASN A 128 9.41 15.31 13.14
CA ASN A 128 10.81 14.95 12.87
C ASN A 128 11.19 13.61 13.53
N THR A 129 12.16 12.92 12.94
CA THR A 129 12.72 11.68 13.51
C THR A 129 14.16 11.90 13.92
N LYS A 130 14.50 11.55 15.17
CA LYS A 130 15.87 11.46 15.66
C LYS A 130 16.36 10.03 15.50
N PHE A 131 17.21 9.81 14.50
CA PHE A 131 17.77 8.48 14.24
C PHE A 131 18.97 8.20 15.15
N VAL A 132 18.97 7.02 15.77
CA VAL A 132 20.06 6.47 16.57
C VAL A 132 20.67 5.29 15.82
N VAL A 133 21.99 5.25 15.73
CA VAL A 133 22.71 4.15 15.08
C VAL A 133 22.76 2.95 16.02
N GLY A 134 22.19 1.82 15.60
CA GLY A 134 22.05 0.64 16.46
C GLY A 134 20.83 0.70 17.38
N ASP A 135 20.82 -0.11 18.42
CA ASP A 135 19.69 -0.35 19.33
C ASP A 135 20.10 -0.34 20.82
N LYS A 136 21.21 0.33 21.15
CA LYS A 136 21.63 0.53 22.54
C LYS A 136 20.60 1.39 23.29
N VAL A 137 20.27 0.96 24.49
CA VAL A 137 19.27 1.62 25.33
C VAL A 137 19.69 3.04 25.65
N GLU A 138 20.95 3.24 26.02
CA GLU A 138 21.47 4.54 26.45
C GLU A 138 21.35 5.60 25.34
N ASP A 139 21.65 5.21 24.10
CA ASP A 139 21.62 6.10 22.94
C ASP A 139 20.18 6.49 22.56
N LEU A 140 19.25 5.52 22.61
CA LEU A 140 17.81 5.77 22.40
C LEU A 140 17.27 6.74 23.45
N ILE A 141 17.62 6.52 24.72
CA ILE A 141 17.12 7.33 25.83
C ILE A 141 17.75 8.73 25.86
N ALA A 142 19.01 8.87 25.45
CA ALA A 142 19.67 10.17 25.32
C ALA A 142 19.00 11.05 24.26
N ALA A 143 18.41 10.47 23.21
CA ALA A 143 17.72 11.21 22.16
C ALA A 143 16.32 11.73 22.55
N ILE A 144 15.73 11.20 23.64
CA ILE A 144 14.39 11.61 24.12
C ILE A 144 14.44 13.01 24.74
N ASP A 145 13.54 13.88 24.29
CA ASP A 145 13.26 15.21 24.85
C ASP A 145 11.77 15.40 25.22
N ASP A 146 11.37 16.61 25.60
CA ASP A 146 9.99 16.94 25.99
C ASP A 146 8.98 16.89 24.84
N LYS A 147 9.44 16.85 23.59
CA LYS A 147 8.64 16.76 22.37
C LYS A 147 8.60 15.36 21.78
N THR A 148 9.38 14.42 22.31
CA THR A 148 9.38 13.03 21.86
C THR A 148 8.04 12.33 22.18
N LYS A 149 7.43 11.68 21.18
CA LYS A 149 6.13 11.00 21.30
C LYS A 149 6.17 9.49 21.18
N ALA A 150 7.27 8.94 20.67
CA ALA A 150 7.46 7.51 20.57
C ALA A 150 8.94 7.15 20.49
N VAL A 151 9.29 5.98 20.99
CA VAL A 151 10.47 5.22 20.55
C VAL A 151 10.00 4.16 19.56
N TYR A 152 10.59 4.12 18.36
CA TYR A 152 10.25 3.18 17.30
C TYR A 152 11.39 2.19 17.05
N ILE A 153 11.09 0.89 17.07
CA ILE A 153 12.03 -0.19 16.79
C ILE A 153 11.38 -1.31 15.98
N GLU A 154 12.17 -2.16 15.33
CA GLU A 154 11.69 -3.40 14.71
C GLU A 154 12.04 -4.60 15.59
N SER A 155 11.16 -5.60 15.65
CA SER A 155 11.38 -6.85 16.38
C SER A 155 12.64 -7.61 15.93
N ILE A 156 12.91 -7.57 14.62
CA ILE A 156 14.14 -8.03 13.99
C ILE A 156 14.51 -6.96 12.97
N GLY A 157 15.58 -6.20 13.23
CA GLY A 157 15.97 -5.06 12.40
C GLY A 157 16.44 -5.48 11.02
N ASN A 158 15.99 -4.78 9.98
CA ASN A 158 16.39 -5.01 8.59
C ASN A 158 17.50 -4.03 8.17
N PRO A 159 18.59 -4.44 7.51
CA PRO A 159 18.99 -5.79 7.08
C PRO A 159 19.89 -6.56 8.07
N ARG A 160 20.24 -5.98 9.23
CA ARG A 160 21.25 -6.55 10.15
C ARG A 160 20.76 -7.71 11.02
N TYR A 161 19.46 -7.96 11.05
CA TYR A 161 18.80 -8.95 11.90
C TYR A 161 19.12 -8.83 13.39
N ASN A 162 19.36 -7.60 13.85
CA ASN A 162 19.50 -7.34 15.28
C ASN A 162 18.17 -7.55 15.99
N VAL A 163 18.21 -8.12 17.19
CA VAL A 163 17.04 -8.27 18.06
C VAL A 163 17.24 -7.34 19.26
N PRO A 164 16.46 -6.24 19.36
CA PRO A 164 16.61 -5.27 20.44
C PRO A 164 16.22 -5.85 21.81
N ASP A 165 16.78 -5.31 22.90
CA ASP A 165 16.33 -5.62 24.26
C ASP A 165 15.02 -4.87 24.56
N PHE A 166 13.88 -5.48 24.21
CA PHE A 166 12.56 -4.87 24.39
C PHE A 166 12.29 -4.45 25.85
N GLU A 167 12.72 -5.25 26.82
CA GLU A 167 12.42 -5.00 28.24
C GLU A 167 13.22 -3.81 28.76
N ALA A 168 14.50 -3.73 28.40
CA ALA A 168 15.34 -2.62 28.82
C ALA A 168 14.93 -1.31 28.12
N ILE A 169 14.63 -1.36 26.82
CA ILE A 169 14.18 -0.19 26.05
C ILE A 169 12.83 0.33 26.57
N THR A 170 11.85 -0.55 26.75
CA THR A 170 10.50 -0.16 27.22
C THR A 170 10.54 0.42 28.61
N LYS A 171 11.23 -0.25 29.55
CA LYS A 171 11.41 0.26 30.91
C LYS A 171 12.01 1.67 30.90
N ALA A 172 13.12 1.87 30.18
CA ALA A 172 13.81 3.16 30.19
C ALA A 172 13.01 4.26 29.45
N ALA A 173 12.25 3.92 28.40
CA ALA A 173 11.38 4.86 27.71
C ALA A 173 10.19 5.28 28.59
N HIS A 174 9.60 4.33 29.33
CA HIS A 174 8.52 4.58 30.29
C HIS A 174 8.97 5.45 31.47
N GLU A 175 10.21 5.32 31.94
CA GLU A 175 10.80 6.24 32.93
C GLU A 175 10.80 7.70 32.45
N LYS A 176 10.86 7.93 31.13
CA LYS A 176 10.71 9.26 30.50
C LYS A 176 9.28 9.58 30.02
N GLY A 177 8.34 8.68 30.27
CA GLY A 177 6.94 8.81 29.87
C GLY A 177 6.71 8.77 28.37
N VAL A 178 7.50 7.99 27.62
CA VAL A 178 7.39 7.83 26.17
C VAL A 178 6.99 6.38 25.86
N PRO A 179 5.94 6.14 25.04
CA PRO A 179 5.55 4.80 24.64
C PRO A 179 6.52 4.21 23.60
N VAL A 180 6.62 2.89 23.56
CA VAL A 180 7.40 2.14 22.58
C VAL A 180 6.49 1.52 21.53
N VAL A 181 6.77 1.84 20.26
CA VAL A 181 6.12 1.27 19.08
C VAL A 181 7.07 0.24 18.47
N VAL A 182 6.61 -1.00 18.32
CA VAL A 182 7.40 -2.10 17.74
C VAL A 182 6.80 -2.56 16.42
N ASP A 183 7.57 -2.51 15.34
CA ASP A 183 7.23 -3.23 14.11
C ASP A 183 7.51 -4.73 14.33
N ASN A 184 6.43 -5.50 14.51
CA ASN A 184 6.53 -6.93 14.73
C ASN A 184 6.23 -7.74 13.46
N THR A 185 6.41 -7.16 12.27
CA THR A 185 6.22 -7.86 10.99
C THR A 185 7.02 -9.16 10.96
N PHE A 186 8.29 -9.14 11.38
CA PHE A 186 9.17 -10.33 11.44
C PHE A 186 8.83 -11.27 12.60
N GLY A 187 8.08 -10.82 13.61
CA GLY A 187 7.50 -11.67 14.65
C GLY A 187 6.33 -12.54 14.16
N ALA A 188 5.89 -12.34 12.91
CA ALA A 188 4.85 -13.14 12.24
C ALA A 188 3.52 -13.18 13.03
N GLY A 189 2.98 -12.01 13.36
CA GLY A 189 1.69 -11.89 14.07
C GLY A 189 1.71 -12.49 15.48
N GLY A 190 2.82 -12.30 16.20
CA GLY A 190 3.00 -12.75 17.57
C GLY A 190 3.58 -14.16 17.71
N TYR A 191 3.82 -14.87 16.60
CA TYR A 191 4.23 -16.27 16.65
C TYR A 191 5.65 -16.44 17.19
N PHE A 192 6.63 -15.72 16.62
CA PHE A 192 8.02 -15.83 17.08
C PHE A 192 8.25 -15.07 18.38
N VAL A 193 7.64 -13.89 18.51
CA VAL A 193 7.71 -13.02 19.68
C VAL A 193 6.46 -12.16 19.77
N ARG A 194 6.00 -11.90 20.99
CA ARG A 194 4.96 -10.90 21.31
C ARG A 194 5.60 -9.75 22.09
N PRO A 195 6.00 -8.64 21.45
CA PRO A 195 6.66 -7.54 22.13
C PRO A 195 5.84 -6.96 23.31
N ILE A 196 4.52 -7.09 23.28
CA ILE A 196 3.59 -6.67 24.35
C ILE A 196 3.85 -7.42 25.67
N ASP A 197 4.31 -8.67 25.61
CA ASP A 197 4.71 -9.42 26.81
C ASP A 197 5.98 -8.86 27.46
N HIS A 198 6.74 -8.06 26.70
CA HIS A 198 8.02 -7.46 27.09
C HIS A 198 7.95 -5.94 27.23
N GLY A 199 6.74 -5.39 27.39
CA GLY A 199 6.52 -3.98 27.72
C GLY A 199 6.23 -3.05 26.54
N ALA A 200 6.20 -3.55 25.29
CA ALA A 200 5.82 -2.71 24.16
C ALA A 200 4.36 -2.23 24.28
N ASP A 201 4.13 -0.97 23.95
CA ASP A 201 2.82 -0.34 24.13
C ASP A 201 1.94 -0.50 22.90
N ILE A 202 2.55 -0.37 21.72
CA ILE A 202 1.89 -0.45 20.42
C ILE A 202 2.71 -1.35 19.51
N VAL A 203 2.05 -2.27 18.83
CA VAL A 203 2.68 -3.11 17.81
C VAL A 203 2.09 -2.78 16.45
N VAL A 204 2.93 -2.72 15.41
CA VAL A 204 2.49 -2.56 14.02
C VAL A 204 2.98 -3.74 13.18
N HIS A 205 2.19 -4.11 12.18
CA HIS A 205 2.58 -5.10 11.19
C HIS A 205 2.25 -4.65 9.77
N SER A 206 3.12 -5.03 8.84
CA SER A 206 2.71 -5.31 7.48
C SER A 206 2.07 -6.69 7.40
N ALA A 207 0.73 -6.75 7.50
CA ALA A 207 -0.05 -7.98 7.31
C ALA A 207 0.16 -8.63 5.92
N THR A 208 0.65 -7.86 4.95
CA THR A 208 1.13 -8.33 3.64
C THR A 208 2.13 -9.48 3.69
N LYS A 209 2.92 -9.60 4.78
CA LYS A 209 4.02 -10.57 4.91
C LYS A 209 3.51 -11.88 5.50
N TRP A 210 4.10 -12.41 6.57
CA TRP A 210 3.75 -13.73 7.12
C TRP A 210 2.29 -13.92 7.53
N ILE A 211 1.61 -12.86 8.00
CA ILE A 211 0.18 -12.90 8.33
C ILE A 211 -0.62 -13.35 7.09
N GLY A 212 -0.45 -12.67 5.95
CA GLY A 212 -1.03 -13.05 4.68
C GLY A 212 -0.41 -14.31 4.07
N GLY A 213 0.93 -14.40 4.03
CA GLY A 213 1.71 -15.62 3.75
C GLY A 213 1.79 -16.09 2.31
N HIS A 214 0.96 -15.56 1.41
CA HIS A 214 0.75 -16.13 0.07
C HIS A 214 1.09 -15.18 -1.08
N GLY A 215 1.58 -13.97 -0.77
CA GLY A 215 1.97 -12.97 -1.79
C GLY A 215 0.80 -12.34 -2.55
N THR A 216 -0.43 -12.41 -2.02
CA THR A 216 -1.65 -12.01 -2.76
C THR A 216 -2.26 -10.68 -2.31
N THR A 217 -2.05 -10.29 -1.05
CA THR A 217 -2.86 -9.24 -0.41
C THR A 217 -1.96 -8.25 0.33
N ILE A 218 -2.13 -6.95 0.05
CA ILE A 218 -1.53 -5.88 0.84
C ILE A 218 -2.45 -5.55 2.01
N GLY A 219 -1.88 -5.44 3.20
CA GLY A 219 -2.60 -5.02 4.40
C GLY A 219 -1.66 -4.64 5.53
N GLY A 220 -2.17 -3.90 6.50
CA GLY A 220 -1.49 -3.55 7.74
C GLY A 220 -2.40 -3.70 8.93
N VAL A 221 -1.82 -3.79 10.12
CA VAL A 221 -2.58 -3.83 11.37
C VAL A 221 -1.76 -3.19 12.49
N ILE A 222 -2.45 -2.41 13.33
CA ILE A 222 -1.95 -1.82 14.58
C ILE A 222 -2.58 -2.61 15.72
N VAL A 223 -1.81 -2.96 16.75
CA VAL A 223 -2.29 -3.60 17.97
C VAL A 223 -1.94 -2.73 19.16
N ASP A 224 -2.93 -2.43 19.98
CA ASP A 224 -2.79 -1.67 21.22
C ASP A 224 -2.67 -2.64 22.39
N SER A 225 -1.64 -2.46 23.22
CA SER A 225 -1.46 -3.24 24.45
C SER A 225 -2.47 -2.84 25.54
N GLY A 226 -2.96 -1.60 25.51
CA GLY A 226 -3.75 -0.99 26.58
C GLY A 226 -3.00 -0.79 27.89
N LYS A 227 -1.67 -0.88 27.89
CA LYS A 227 -0.84 -0.83 29.12
C LYS A 227 -0.22 0.54 29.37
N PHE A 228 -0.08 1.39 28.35
CA PHE A 228 0.48 2.73 28.53
C PHE A 228 -0.52 3.66 29.22
N ASP A 229 -0.12 4.27 30.34
CA ASP A 229 -0.96 5.18 31.10
C ASP A 229 -0.91 6.60 30.50
N TRP A 230 -1.85 6.88 29.59
CA TRP A 230 -1.98 8.19 28.97
C TRP A 230 -2.31 9.29 29.98
N GLY A 231 -3.01 8.97 31.07
CA GLY A 231 -3.37 9.93 32.11
C GLY A 231 -2.16 10.40 32.92
N LYS A 232 -1.29 9.47 33.32
CA LYS A 232 -0.01 9.79 33.98
C LYS A 232 0.88 10.69 33.12
N HIS A 233 0.77 10.59 31.80
CA HIS A 233 1.58 11.33 30.84
C HIS A 233 0.79 12.40 30.07
N ALA A 234 -0.30 12.93 30.65
CA ALA A 234 -1.20 13.90 30.03
C ALA A 234 -0.49 15.14 29.46
N ALA A 235 0.50 15.70 30.18
CA ALA A 235 1.25 16.86 29.71
C ALA A 235 2.01 16.60 28.40
N ARG A 236 2.45 15.35 28.18
CA ARG A 236 3.10 14.93 26.93
C ARG A 236 2.08 14.53 25.86
N PHE A 237 0.94 13.97 26.24
CA PHE A 237 -0.10 13.52 25.30
C PHE A 237 -1.43 14.25 25.52
N PRO A 238 -1.46 15.59 25.39
CA PRO A 238 -2.68 16.35 25.64
C PRO A 238 -3.77 15.98 24.64
N ASN A 239 -3.41 15.57 23.43
CA ASN A 239 -4.35 15.02 22.48
C ASN A 239 -5.13 13.86 23.13
N MET A 240 -4.49 12.90 23.80
CA MET A 240 -5.19 11.74 24.40
C MET A 240 -6.13 12.08 25.58
N THR A 241 -5.85 13.15 26.32
CA THR A 241 -6.52 13.46 27.60
C THR A 241 -7.42 14.69 27.58
N GLU A 242 -7.13 15.66 26.72
CA GLU A 242 -7.91 16.90 26.59
C GLU A 242 -9.15 16.72 25.69
N PRO A 243 -10.14 17.62 25.80
CA PRO A 243 -11.34 17.60 24.95
C PRO A 243 -11.00 17.59 23.46
N SER A 244 -11.56 16.67 22.68
CA SER A 244 -11.39 16.62 21.22
C SER A 244 -12.43 17.48 20.50
N ASP A 245 -11.96 18.42 19.68
CA ASP A 245 -12.80 19.24 18.81
C ASP A 245 -13.57 18.40 17.80
N GLY A 246 -12.95 17.34 17.28
CA GLY A 246 -13.56 16.42 16.31
C GLY A 246 -14.69 15.57 16.87
N TYR A 247 -14.85 15.57 18.20
CA TYR A 247 -15.84 14.78 18.94
C TYR A 247 -16.55 15.62 20.02
N HIS A 248 -16.81 16.90 19.76
CA HIS A 248 -17.63 17.79 20.60
C HIS A 248 -17.17 17.88 22.07
N GLY A 249 -15.86 17.91 22.28
CA GLY A 249 -15.25 18.02 23.60
C GLY A 249 -15.13 16.69 24.35
N LEU A 250 -15.34 15.55 23.68
CA LEU A 250 -15.10 14.24 24.27
C LEU A 250 -13.64 14.11 24.74
N LYS A 251 -13.45 13.68 25.99
CA LYS A 251 -12.14 13.33 26.53
C LYS A 251 -11.92 11.82 26.36
N PHE A 252 -11.02 11.45 25.44
CA PHE A 252 -10.84 10.05 25.06
C PHE A 252 -10.36 9.19 26.23
N TRP A 253 -9.33 9.61 26.97
CA TRP A 253 -8.81 8.85 28.11
C TRP A 253 -9.85 8.60 29.20
N GLU A 254 -10.64 9.63 29.55
CA GLU A 254 -11.72 9.51 30.54
C GLU A 254 -12.82 8.55 30.10
N THR A 255 -13.11 8.53 28.79
CA THR A 255 -14.22 7.73 28.23
C THR A 255 -13.82 6.27 27.99
N PHE A 256 -12.63 6.04 27.43
CA PHE A 256 -12.24 4.73 26.90
C PHE A 256 -11.14 4.05 27.72
N GLY A 257 -10.46 4.77 28.61
CA GLY A 257 -9.39 4.23 29.43
C GLY A 257 -8.35 3.48 28.57
N PRO A 258 -8.00 2.22 28.91
CA PRO A 258 -6.95 1.45 28.23
C PRO A 258 -7.00 1.41 26.70
N ILE A 259 -8.17 1.46 26.06
CA ILE A 259 -8.30 1.37 24.58
C ILE A 259 -8.28 2.74 23.89
N THR A 260 -7.91 3.81 24.60
CA THR A 260 -7.94 5.19 24.10
C THR A 260 -7.18 5.38 22.79
N PHE A 261 -5.95 4.84 22.72
CA PHE A 261 -5.11 5.01 21.54
C PHE A 261 -5.76 4.39 20.30
N ILE A 262 -6.17 3.13 20.36
CA ILE A 262 -6.72 2.45 19.18
C ILE A 262 -8.06 3.04 18.73
N ILE A 263 -8.89 3.51 19.67
CA ILE A 263 -10.16 4.18 19.34
C ILE A 263 -9.86 5.48 18.62
N ARG A 264 -8.95 6.31 19.15
CA ARG A 264 -8.57 7.56 18.51
C ARG A 264 -7.96 7.36 17.12
N ALA A 265 -7.07 6.38 16.97
CA ALA A 265 -6.50 6.00 15.68
C ALA A 265 -7.59 5.63 14.65
N ARG A 266 -8.66 4.95 15.08
CA ARG A 266 -9.81 4.58 14.21
C ARG A 266 -10.66 5.78 13.84
N VAL A 267 -11.05 6.58 14.84
CA VAL A 267 -12.15 7.54 14.69
C VAL A 267 -11.68 8.93 14.27
N GLU A 268 -10.40 9.26 14.46
CA GLU A 268 -9.80 10.49 13.92
C GLU A 268 -8.94 10.15 12.69
N VAL A 269 -7.81 9.45 12.88
CA VAL A 269 -6.80 9.34 11.83
C VAL A 269 -7.24 8.45 10.67
N LEU A 270 -7.69 7.22 10.93
CA LEU A 270 -8.17 6.32 9.87
C LEU A 270 -9.40 6.89 9.16
N ARG A 271 -10.34 7.47 9.93
CA ARG A 271 -11.53 8.13 9.40
C ARG A 271 -11.12 9.20 8.38
N ASP A 272 -10.22 10.10 8.75
CA ASP A 272 -9.96 11.31 7.97
C ASP A 272 -8.92 11.06 6.85
N LEU A 273 -7.98 10.14 7.06
CA LEU A 273 -7.01 9.71 6.03
C LEU A 273 -7.63 8.73 5.01
N GLY A 274 -8.53 7.86 5.46
CA GLY A 274 -9.24 6.90 4.61
C GLY A 274 -8.44 5.67 4.17
N ALA A 275 -7.31 5.36 4.82
CA ALA A 275 -6.48 4.19 4.50
C ALA A 275 -7.06 2.86 5.06
N SER A 276 -8.34 2.59 4.81
CA SER A 276 -9.09 1.44 5.32
C SER A 276 -8.80 0.14 4.58
N LEU A 277 -8.72 -0.98 5.30
CA LEU A 277 -8.64 -2.31 4.71
C LEU A 277 -10.00 -2.72 4.11
N ASN A 278 -10.01 -3.30 2.91
CA ASN A 278 -11.23 -3.78 2.29
C ASN A 278 -11.61 -5.20 2.79
N PRO A 279 -12.90 -5.58 2.80
CA PRO A 279 -13.35 -6.85 3.39
C PRO A 279 -12.85 -8.09 2.64
N PHE A 280 -12.57 -8.01 1.33
CA PHE A 280 -11.98 -9.14 0.59
C PHE A 280 -10.54 -9.40 1.03
N ALA A 281 -9.75 -8.34 1.20
CA ALA A 281 -8.40 -8.42 1.74
C ALA A 281 -8.40 -8.95 3.17
N ALA A 282 -9.30 -8.46 4.03
CA ALA A 282 -9.43 -8.98 5.40
C ALA A 282 -9.75 -10.48 5.42
N GLN A 283 -10.64 -10.95 4.54
CA GLN A 283 -10.92 -12.38 4.43
C GLN A 283 -9.67 -13.17 3.99
N GLN A 284 -8.94 -12.70 2.97
CA GLN A 284 -7.73 -13.38 2.51
C GLN A 284 -6.65 -13.44 3.60
N LEU A 285 -6.51 -12.37 4.38
CA LEU A 285 -5.60 -12.34 5.52
C LEU A 285 -6.05 -13.30 6.64
N LEU A 286 -7.36 -13.44 6.88
CA LEU A 286 -7.88 -14.44 7.83
C LEU A 286 -7.52 -15.87 7.41
N LEU A 287 -7.66 -16.21 6.12
CA LEU A 287 -7.22 -17.51 5.61
C LEU A 287 -5.71 -17.72 5.78
N GLY A 288 -4.92 -16.66 5.60
CA GLY A 288 -3.50 -16.66 5.95
C GLY A 288 -3.29 -17.03 7.42
N ILE A 289 -3.94 -16.30 8.34
CA ILE A 289 -3.79 -16.49 9.78
C ILE A 289 -4.10 -17.92 10.23
N GLU A 290 -5.11 -18.58 9.65
CA GLU A 290 -5.51 -19.94 10.04
C GLU A 290 -4.37 -20.97 9.92
N THR A 291 -3.37 -20.70 9.09
CA THR A 291 -2.20 -21.56 8.87
C THR A 291 -0.87 -20.93 9.32
N LEU A 292 -0.92 -19.79 10.03
CA LEU A 292 0.25 -18.98 10.36
C LEU A 292 1.32 -19.74 11.14
N SER A 293 0.95 -20.41 12.23
CA SER A 293 1.89 -21.24 13.02
C SER A 293 2.58 -22.30 12.16
N LEU A 294 1.81 -23.08 11.39
CA LEU A 294 2.33 -24.15 10.54
C LEU A 294 3.36 -23.63 9.51
N ARG A 295 3.04 -22.50 8.86
CA ARG A 295 3.95 -21.87 7.90
C ARG A 295 5.18 -21.30 8.60
N ALA A 296 5.01 -20.61 9.73
CA ALA A 296 6.09 -19.99 10.47
C ALA A 296 7.11 -21.03 11.00
N GLU A 297 6.64 -22.18 11.48
CA GLU A 297 7.51 -23.31 11.84
C GLU A 297 8.36 -23.77 10.66
N ARG A 298 7.73 -24.01 9.51
CA ARG A 298 8.45 -24.45 8.30
C ARG A 298 9.44 -23.41 7.82
N HIS A 299 9.07 -22.12 7.82
CA HIS A 299 9.98 -21.02 7.50
C HIS A 299 11.22 -21.03 8.40
N ALA A 300 11.04 -21.14 9.72
CA ALA A 300 12.15 -21.13 10.66
C ALA A 300 13.04 -22.37 10.57
N GLN A 301 12.45 -23.55 10.35
CA GLN A 301 13.17 -24.80 10.12
C GLN A 301 14.04 -24.72 8.86
N ASN A 302 13.43 -24.31 7.73
CA ASN A 302 14.14 -24.17 6.46
C ASN A 302 15.23 -23.10 6.55
N ALA A 303 14.96 -21.95 7.18
CA ALA A 303 15.94 -20.87 7.31
C ALA A 303 17.16 -21.29 8.15
N LEU A 304 16.95 -22.00 9.26
CA LEU A 304 18.06 -22.51 10.07
C LEU A 304 18.88 -23.57 9.33
N ALA A 305 18.22 -24.50 8.62
CA ALA A 305 18.89 -25.52 7.84
C ALA A 305 19.71 -24.91 6.70
N LEU A 306 19.13 -23.96 5.96
CA LEU A 306 19.81 -23.25 4.88
C LEU A 306 20.99 -22.42 5.42
N ALA A 307 20.82 -21.70 6.52
CA ALA A 307 21.89 -20.92 7.14
C ALA A 307 23.11 -21.80 7.49
N LYS A 308 22.87 -22.96 8.13
CA LYS A 308 23.93 -23.93 8.49
C LYS A 308 24.60 -24.57 7.28
N TYR A 309 23.86 -24.79 6.20
CA TYR A 309 24.41 -25.27 4.93
C TYR A 309 25.33 -24.20 4.30
N LEU A 310 24.83 -22.96 4.19
CA LEU A 310 25.55 -21.85 3.56
C LEU A 310 26.80 -21.45 4.35
N GLU A 311 26.80 -21.56 5.68
CA GLU A 311 27.97 -21.31 6.53
C GLU A 311 29.17 -22.22 6.19
N LYS A 312 28.90 -23.42 5.65
CA LYS A 312 29.92 -24.40 5.24
C LYS A 312 30.23 -24.34 3.75
N SER A 313 29.51 -23.52 2.98
CA SER A 313 29.64 -23.48 1.53
C SER A 313 30.96 -22.81 1.11
N PRO A 314 31.73 -23.40 0.18
CA PRO A 314 32.95 -22.77 -0.32
C PRO A 314 32.66 -21.49 -1.12
N TYR A 315 31.42 -21.25 -1.54
CA TYR A 315 30.98 -20.09 -2.32
C TYR A 315 30.57 -18.87 -1.47
N VAL A 316 30.45 -19.04 -0.16
CA VAL A 316 29.93 -18.02 0.77
C VAL A 316 31.05 -17.53 1.68
N SER A 317 31.14 -16.21 1.86
CA SER A 317 32.11 -15.55 2.74
C SER A 317 31.60 -15.46 4.18
N TRP A 318 30.31 -15.17 4.35
CA TRP A 318 29.67 -15.00 5.66
C TRP A 318 28.15 -15.25 5.55
N VAL A 319 27.52 -15.60 6.67
CA VAL A 319 26.08 -15.76 6.82
C VAL A 319 25.61 -14.95 8.02
N SER A 320 24.52 -14.19 7.86
CA SER A 320 23.86 -13.45 8.92
C SER A 320 22.46 -14.01 9.14
N TYR A 321 22.28 -14.77 10.23
CA TYR A 321 21.00 -15.30 10.68
C TYR A 321 20.97 -15.39 12.20
N PRO A 322 19.95 -14.86 12.92
CA PRO A 322 19.92 -14.85 14.38
C PRO A 322 19.96 -16.24 15.04
N GLY A 323 19.62 -17.30 14.29
CA GLY A 323 19.69 -18.68 14.77
C GLY A 323 21.08 -19.32 14.76
N LEU A 324 22.09 -18.65 14.19
CA LEU A 324 23.48 -19.12 14.25
C LEU A 324 24.16 -18.63 15.54
N GLU A 325 24.96 -19.48 16.17
CA GLU A 325 25.60 -19.20 17.47
C GLU A 325 26.61 -18.03 17.41
N ASN A 326 27.21 -17.80 16.25
CA ASN A 326 28.15 -16.70 16.00
C ASN A 326 27.46 -15.37 15.67
N HIS A 327 26.13 -15.34 15.52
CA HIS A 327 25.42 -14.10 15.22
C HIS A 327 25.44 -13.16 16.43
N PRO A 328 25.77 -11.85 16.27
CA PRO A 328 25.89 -10.92 17.40
C PRO A 328 24.63 -10.84 18.28
N SER A 329 23.45 -11.01 17.69
CA SER A 329 22.17 -11.00 18.42
C SER A 329 21.65 -12.38 18.82
N HIS A 330 22.45 -13.46 18.73
CA HIS A 330 21.98 -14.82 19.01
C HIS A 330 21.39 -14.98 20.41
N GLU A 331 22.04 -14.42 21.43
CA GLU A 331 21.56 -14.51 22.81
C GLU A 331 20.28 -13.71 23.04
N MET A 332 20.15 -12.51 22.46
CA MET A 332 18.89 -11.76 22.49
C MET A 332 17.78 -12.47 21.71
N ALA A 333 18.12 -13.07 20.57
CA ALA A 333 17.18 -13.85 19.79
C ALA A 333 16.69 -15.08 20.56
N LYS A 334 17.55 -15.80 21.30
CA LYS A 334 17.14 -16.88 22.22
C LYS A 334 16.28 -16.37 23.38
N LYS A 335 16.56 -15.16 23.88
CA LYS A 335 15.78 -14.52 24.94
C LYS A 335 14.34 -14.25 24.48
N TYR A 336 14.13 -13.78 23.25
CA TYR A 336 12.81 -13.30 22.81
C TYR A 336 12.09 -14.16 21.77
N LEU A 337 12.80 -14.75 20.81
CA LEU A 337 12.23 -15.52 19.71
C LEU A 337 12.01 -16.99 20.12
N LYS A 338 10.91 -17.27 20.84
CA LYS A 338 10.68 -18.57 21.51
C LYS A 338 10.31 -19.72 20.58
N ARG A 339 9.88 -19.43 19.35
CA ARG A 339 9.34 -20.43 18.41
C ARG A 339 10.10 -20.49 17.08
N GLY A 340 11.40 -20.20 17.11
CA GLY A 340 12.27 -20.14 15.93
C GLY A 340 12.80 -18.72 15.68
N PHE A 341 13.81 -18.60 14.81
CA PHE A 341 14.61 -17.38 14.64
C PHE A 341 14.22 -16.55 13.42
N GLY A 342 12.96 -16.64 12.98
CA GLY A 342 12.44 -15.98 11.78
C GLY A 342 12.73 -16.77 10.49
N GLY A 343 12.32 -16.20 9.35
CA GLY A 343 12.40 -16.83 8.03
C GLY A 343 13.29 -16.10 7.02
N VAL A 344 14.16 -15.19 7.49
CA VAL A 344 14.99 -14.36 6.61
C VAL A 344 16.45 -14.44 7.07
N LEU A 345 17.36 -14.54 6.11
CA LEU A 345 18.80 -14.50 6.34
C LEU A 345 19.49 -13.73 5.20
N SER A 346 20.73 -13.32 5.45
CA SER A 346 21.61 -12.74 4.43
C SER A 346 22.89 -13.55 4.32
N VAL A 347 23.45 -13.59 3.11
CA VAL A 347 24.76 -14.19 2.86
C VAL A 347 25.60 -13.25 2.01
N GLY A 348 26.90 -13.25 2.25
CA GLY A 348 27.89 -12.64 1.35
C GLY A 348 28.48 -13.68 0.41
N VAL A 349 28.34 -13.47 -0.90
CA VAL A 349 28.88 -14.40 -1.91
C VAL A 349 30.34 -14.05 -2.24
N LYS A 350 31.20 -15.07 -2.34
CA LYS A 350 32.58 -14.88 -2.81
C LYS A 350 32.58 -14.42 -4.27
N GLY A 351 33.38 -13.40 -4.58
CA GLY A 351 33.44 -12.78 -5.91
C GLY A 351 32.70 -11.44 -6.03
N GLY A 352 32.19 -10.90 -4.92
CA GLY A 352 31.63 -9.54 -4.85
C GLY A 352 30.26 -9.41 -5.53
N GLY A 353 29.82 -8.17 -5.80
CA GLY A 353 28.46 -7.91 -6.29
C GLY A 353 28.14 -8.47 -7.67
N ASN A 354 29.15 -8.63 -8.53
CA ASN A 354 28.98 -9.31 -9.81
C ASN A 354 28.61 -10.79 -9.62
N ALA A 355 29.30 -11.50 -8.71
CA ALA A 355 28.97 -12.87 -8.38
C ALA A 355 27.60 -12.95 -7.67
N GLY A 356 27.32 -12.01 -6.75
CA GLY A 356 26.03 -11.90 -6.08
C GLY A 356 24.86 -11.78 -7.06
N SER A 357 24.98 -10.88 -8.03
CA SER A 357 23.95 -10.68 -9.07
C SER A 357 23.79 -11.91 -9.96
N GLN A 358 24.90 -12.53 -10.40
CA GLN A 358 24.87 -13.76 -11.20
C GLN A 358 24.21 -14.93 -10.47
N VAL A 359 24.45 -15.07 -9.16
CA VAL A 359 23.80 -16.09 -8.34
C VAL A 359 22.29 -15.83 -8.25
N VAL A 360 21.87 -14.58 -8.05
CA VAL A 360 20.43 -14.26 -8.01
C VAL A 360 19.75 -14.50 -9.35
N ASP A 361 20.37 -14.12 -10.46
CA ASP A 361 19.83 -14.34 -11.81
C ASP A 361 19.89 -15.83 -12.23
N GLY A 362 20.77 -16.60 -11.60
CA GLY A 362 20.97 -18.02 -11.87
C GLY A 362 19.89 -18.95 -11.30
N PHE A 363 19.16 -18.51 -10.26
CA PHE A 363 18.11 -19.32 -9.63
C PHE A 363 17.04 -19.80 -10.62
N LYS A 364 16.51 -21.00 -10.37
CA LYS A 364 15.44 -21.63 -11.19
C LYS A 364 14.17 -21.86 -10.39
N LEU A 365 14.29 -22.07 -9.08
CA LEU A 365 13.19 -22.19 -8.14
C LEU A 365 12.96 -20.86 -7.41
N ILE A 366 14.05 -20.29 -6.87
CA ILE A 366 14.01 -19.09 -6.05
C ILE A 366 13.69 -17.88 -6.93
N SER A 367 12.72 -17.07 -6.51
CA SER A 367 12.27 -15.91 -7.28
C SER A 367 13.04 -14.64 -6.90
N ASN A 368 13.52 -13.89 -7.90
CA ASN A 368 14.14 -12.58 -7.70
C ASN A 368 13.06 -11.49 -7.58
N LEU A 369 12.76 -11.03 -6.36
CA LEU A 369 11.87 -9.87 -6.13
C LEU A 369 12.02 -9.22 -4.76
N ALA A 370 11.55 -7.98 -4.66
CA ALA A 370 11.55 -7.18 -3.45
C ALA A 370 10.35 -7.48 -2.52
N ASN A 371 10.25 -8.71 -1.99
CA ASN A 371 9.28 -9.09 -0.95
C ASN A 371 9.91 -10.04 0.10
N VAL A 372 9.20 -10.28 1.21
CA VAL A 372 9.56 -11.28 2.24
C VAL A 372 8.28 -11.95 2.79
N GLY A 373 8.42 -13.13 3.40
CA GLY A 373 7.34 -13.83 4.10
C GLY A 373 6.24 -14.42 3.22
N ASP A 374 6.52 -14.66 1.93
CA ASP A 374 5.72 -15.52 1.05
C ASP A 374 6.10 -16.99 1.31
N SER A 375 5.19 -17.91 1.00
CA SER A 375 5.43 -19.35 1.03
C SER A 375 6.47 -19.80 0.00
N LYS A 376 6.74 -19.00 -1.04
CA LYS A 376 7.81 -19.25 -2.01
C LYS A 376 9.10 -18.61 -1.53
N THR A 377 10.22 -19.27 -1.74
CA THR A 377 11.54 -18.73 -1.44
C THR A 377 11.87 -17.58 -2.39
N LEU A 378 12.25 -16.44 -1.80
CA LEU A 378 12.57 -15.20 -2.53
C LEU A 378 14.02 -14.81 -2.24
N ALA A 379 14.73 -14.36 -3.25
CA ALA A 379 16.04 -13.76 -3.11
C ALA A 379 16.08 -12.37 -3.74
N ILE A 380 16.97 -11.52 -3.27
CA ILE A 380 17.29 -10.25 -3.92
C ILE A 380 18.72 -9.85 -3.58
N HIS A 381 19.39 -9.18 -4.53
CA HIS A 381 20.71 -8.58 -4.33
C HIS A 381 20.55 -7.08 -4.03
N PRO A 382 20.56 -6.64 -2.76
CA PRO A 382 20.10 -5.30 -2.41
C PRO A 382 20.98 -4.18 -2.96
N TRP A 383 22.30 -4.41 -3.07
CA TRP A 383 23.27 -3.42 -3.54
C TRP A 383 22.93 -2.85 -4.93
N SER A 384 22.54 -3.71 -5.86
CA SER A 384 22.21 -3.35 -7.25
C SER A 384 20.72 -3.18 -7.52
N THR A 385 19.87 -3.24 -6.49
CA THR A 385 18.41 -3.18 -6.66
C THR A 385 17.77 -2.26 -5.63
N THR A 386 17.28 -2.80 -4.51
CA THR A 386 16.47 -2.08 -3.51
C THR A 386 17.18 -0.89 -2.86
N HIS A 387 18.51 -0.87 -2.86
CA HIS A 387 19.31 0.21 -2.28
C HIS A 387 20.08 1.00 -3.34
N GLU A 388 19.77 0.83 -4.63
CA GLU A 388 20.43 1.56 -5.73
C GLU A 388 20.29 3.08 -5.59
N GLN A 389 19.22 3.57 -4.97
CA GLN A 389 18.97 5.00 -4.74
C GLN A 389 19.86 5.61 -3.64
N LEU A 390 20.54 4.79 -2.84
CA LEU A 390 21.45 5.25 -1.80
C LEU A 390 22.86 5.43 -2.38
N SER A 391 23.62 6.37 -1.81
CA SER A 391 25.07 6.39 -2.04
C SER A 391 25.73 5.12 -1.49
N ASP A 392 26.90 4.74 -2.00
CA ASP A 392 27.59 3.53 -1.55
C ASP A 392 27.94 3.59 -0.06
N GLU A 393 28.26 4.77 0.47
CA GLU A 393 28.45 5.00 1.90
C GLU A 393 27.16 4.74 2.70
N GLU A 394 26.01 5.24 2.21
CA GLU A 394 24.71 5.00 2.83
C GLU A 394 24.30 3.52 2.78
N LYS A 395 24.62 2.79 1.70
CA LYS A 395 24.41 1.34 1.60
C LYS A 395 25.22 0.58 2.66
N VAL A 396 26.52 0.89 2.78
CA VAL A 396 27.38 0.25 3.78
C VAL A 396 26.91 0.58 5.19
N ASN A 397 26.57 1.84 5.46
CA ASN A 397 26.07 2.28 6.76
C ASN A 397 24.75 1.58 7.14
N SER A 398 23.86 1.33 6.18
CA SER A 398 22.64 0.54 6.40
C SER A 398 22.90 -0.96 6.57
N GLY A 399 24.14 -1.44 6.41
CA GLY A 399 24.51 -2.85 6.53
C GLY A 399 24.33 -3.64 5.23
N VAL A 400 24.21 -2.95 4.09
CA VAL A 400 24.19 -3.57 2.76
C VAL A 400 25.59 -3.54 2.17
N THR A 401 26.24 -4.69 2.13
CA THR A 401 27.53 -4.87 1.44
C THR A 401 27.31 -5.25 -0.02
N GLU A 402 28.34 -5.03 -0.84
CA GLU A 402 28.28 -5.30 -2.28
C GLU A 402 28.01 -6.77 -2.60
N ASP A 403 28.47 -7.69 -1.75
CA ASP A 403 28.32 -9.14 -1.92
C ASP A 403 27.02 -9.72 -1.34
N LEU A 404 26.19 -8.88 -0.71
CA LEU A 404 25.02 -9.32 0.07
C LEU A 404 23.89 -9.81 -0.83
N ILE A 405 23.43 -11.03 -0.59
CA ILE A 405 22.12 -11.52 -1.03
C ILE A 405 21.22 -11.64 0.20
N ARG A 406 19.99 -11.12 0.10
CA ARG A 406 18.94 -11.32 1.10
C ARG A 406 18.01 -12.43 0.65
N ILE A 407 17.72 -13.37 1.54
CA ILE A 407 16.88 -14.53 1.28
C ILE A 407 15.70 -14.52 2.26
N SER A 408 14.48 -14.48 1.72
CA SER A 408 13.27 -14.85 2.44
C SER A 408 12.98 -16.30 2.16
N VAL A 409 13.28 -17.17 3.10
CA VAL A 409 13.18 -18.62 2.94
C VAL A 409 11.71 -19.03 2.99
N GLY A 410 11.25 -19.77 1.98
CA GLY A 410 9.88 -20.24 1.83
C GLY A 410 9.60 -21.56 2.55
N THR A 411 8.52 -22.21 2.13
CA THR A 411 8.05 -23.48 2.72
C THR A 411 8.28 -24.70 1.81
N GLU A 412 9.05 -24.55 0.74
CA GLU A 412 9.47 -25.65 -0.12
C GLU A 412 10.26 -26.71 0.66
N HIS A 413 10.51 -27.86 0.03
CA HIS A 413 11.43 -28.85 0.60
C HIS A 413 12.84 -28.24 0.66
N ILE A 414 13.51 -28.38 1.81
CA ILE A 414 14.81 -27.73 2.04
C ILE A 414 15.88 -28.19 1.05
N ASP A 415 15.87 -29.48 0.67
CA ASP A 415 16.83 -30.01 -0.30
C ASP A 415 16.69 -29.37 -1.69
N ASP A 416 15.48 -29.00 -2.10
CA ASP A 416 15.24 -28.33 -3.39
C ASP A 416 15.76 -26.89 -3.36
N ILE A 417 15.60 -26.20 -2.22
CA ILE A 417 16.17 -24.86 -2.00
C ILE A 417 17.70 -24.94 -2.07
N ILE A 418 18.31 -25.89 -1.36
CA ILE A 418 19.76 -26.10 -1.34
C ILE A 418 20.27 -26.45 -2.76
N ALA A 419 19.58 -27.34 -3.48
CA ALA A 419 19.96 -27.71 -4.84
C ALA A 419 19.92 -26.51 -5.81
N ASP A 420 18.95 -25.59 -5.64
CA ASP A 420 18.89 -24.38 -6.46
C ASP A 420 20.03 -23.40 -6.14
N PHE A 421 20.48 -23.33 -4.88
CA PHE A 421 21.72 -22.63 -4.53
C PHE A 421 22.94 -23.27 -5.18
N GLU A 422 23.12 -24.58 -5.07
CA GLU A 422 24.27 -25.28 -5.64
C GLU A 422 24.38 -25.11 -7.15
N GLN A 423 23.27 -25.25 -7.88
CA GLN A 423 23.30 -25.08 -9.33
C GLN A 423 23.64 -23.64 -9.71
N SER A 424 23.10 -22.66 -8.97
CA SER A 424 23.33 -21.24 -9.25
C SER A 424 24.78 -20.85 -8.96
N PHE A 425 25.35 -21.31 -7.85
CA PHE A 425 26.77 -21.11 -7.52
C PHE A 425 27.70 -21.68 -8.60
N LYS A 426 27.46 -22.92 -9.04
CA LYS A 426 28.25 -23.56 -10.12
C LYS A 426 28.14 -22.79 -11.45
N ALA A 427 26.95 -22.28 -11.77
CA ALA A 427 26.74 -21.48 -12.97
C ALA A 427 27.49 -20.13 -12.92
N ALA A 428 27.45 -19.44 -11.77
CA ALA A 428 28.18 -18.18 -11.56
C ALA A 428 29.71 -18.38 -11.62
N GLU A 429 30.22 -19.44 -10.98
CA GLU A 429 31.64 -19.82 -11.06
C GLU A 429 32.08 -20.12 -12.50
N ALA A 430 31.29 -20.87 -13.27
CA ALA A 430 31.56 -21.17 -14.67
C ALA A 430 31.52 -19.92 -15.58
N ALA A 431 30.70 -18.92 -15.25
CA ALA A 431 30.67 -17.65 -15.96
C ALA A 431 31.91 -16.80 -15.66
N SER A 432 32.37 -16.78 -14.40
CA SER A 432 33.57 -16.04 -13.99
C SER A 432 34.87 -16.59 -14.63
N THR A 433 34.99 -17.92 -14.73
CA THR A 433 36.16 -18.59 -15.35
C THR A 433 36.25 -18.35 -16.86
N LYS A 434 35.11 -18.20 -17.56
CA LYS A 434 35.09 -17.85 -18.99
C LYS A 434 35.52 -16.41 -19.27
N ASN A 435 35.25 -15.48 -18.34
CA ASN A 435 35.69 -14.08 -18.47
C ASN A 435 37.12 -13.85 -17.95
N GLY A 436 37.65 -14.75 -17.11
CA GLY A 436 39.02 -14.69 -16.56
C GLY A 436 40.12 -15.29 -17.44
N SER A 437 39.78 -15.84 -18.61
CA SER A 437 40.73 -16.49 -19.54
C SER A 437 41.23 -15.59 -20.68
N SER A 438 41.12 -14.26 -20.57
CA SER A 438 41.82 -13.33 -21.48
C SER A 438 43.01 -12.68 -20.79
N ALA A 439 44.07 -13.46 -20.58
CA ALA A 439 45.41 -12.87 -20.52
C ALA A 439 45.69 -12.30 -21.91
N ALA A 440 45.88 -10.97 -22.00
CA ALA A 440 46.18 -10.28 -23.25
C ALA A 440 47.50 -10.78 -23.84
N PRO A 441 47.56 -11.10 -25.14
CA PRO A 441 48.81 -11.07 -25.89
C PRO A 441 48.80 -9.94 -26.93
N GLU A 442 49.97 -9.33 -27.05
CA GLU A 442 50.34 -8.28 -27.99
C GLU A 442 50.04 -8.63 -29.46
N GLU A 443 49.79 -7.59 -30.25
CA GLU A 443 49.62 -7.62 -31.70
C GLU A 443 50.74 -8.38 -32.44
N LYS A 444 50.36 -9.21 -33.42
CA LYS A 444 50.97 -9.22 -34.76
C LYS A 444 50.06 -9.90 -35.78
N ALA A 445 49.89 -9.21 -36.90
CA ALA A 445 49.21 -9.67 -38.11
C ALA A 445 50.03 -10.76 -38.82
N GLU A 446 49.39 -11.85 -39.24
CA GLU A 446 49.07 -12.17 -40.66
C GLU A 446 48.65 -13.64 -40.86
N GLU A 447 47.76 -13.79 -41.85
CA GLU A 447 47.46 -14.95 -42.72
C GLU A 447 46.90 -16.29 -42.16
N ALA A 448 45.66 -16.56 -42.60
CA ALA A 448 44.93 -17.84 -42.60
C ALA A 448 45.60 -18.84 -43.59
N PRO A 449 45.35 -20.18 -43.58
CA PRO A 449 44.00 -20.77 -43.44
C PRO A 449 43.88 -22.21 -42.88
N PHE A 450 42.76 -22.57 -42.24
CA PHE A 450 42.14 -23.88 -42.49
C PHE A 450 40.66 -23.96 -42.08
N ARG A 451 39.90 -24.69 -42.90
CA ARG A 451 38.44 -24.86 -42.92
C ARG A 451 37.95 -25.87 -41.88
N LEU A 452 36.74 -25.66 -41.35
CA LEU A 452 35.84 -26.77 -41.02
C LEU A 452 34.34 -26.43 -41.16
N GLY A 453 33.66 -27.26 -41.95
CA GLY A 453 32.38 -27.88 -41.57
C GLY A 453 31.14 -27.00 -41.33
N LYS A 454 30.37 -26.81 -42.41
CA LYS A 454 28.99 -26.30 -42.48
C LYS A 454 28.07 -26.66 -41.29
N ARG A 455 27.63 -25.62 -40.56
CA ARG A 455 26.20 -25.42 -40.24
C ARG A 455 25.79 -24.06 -40.78
N SER A 456 24.83 -24.05 -41.70
CA SER A 456 24.29 -22.84 -42.30
C SER A 456 23.59 -22.01 -41.23
N ARG A 457 24.32 -21.07 -40.63
CA ARG A 457 23.73 -19.93 -39.93
C ARG A 457 23.70 -18.83 -40.97
N VAL A 458 22.51 -18.43 -41.40
CA VAL A 458 22.35 -17.22 -42.20
C VAL A 458 22.85 -16.07 -41.33
N THR A 459 24.07 -15.61 -41.61
CA THR A 459 24.63 -14.39 -41.01
C THR A 459 23.92 -13.23 -41.66
N HIS A 460 22.86 -12.74 -41.01
CA HIS A 460 22.31 -11.44 -41.37
C HIS A 460 23.33 -10.36 -40.96
N PRO A 461 23.60 -9.35 -41.80
CA PRO A 461 24.44 -8.23 -41.41
C PRO A 461 23.82 -7.55 -40.18
N ALA A 462 24.60 -7.43 -39.12
CA ALA A 462 24.22 -6.74 -37.90
C ALA A 462 24.04 -5.25 -38.18
N ALA A 463 22.80 -4.75 -38.14
CA ALA A 463 22.55 -3.33 -38.30
C ALA A 463 22.89 -2.58 -37.00
N ILE A 464 23.61 -1.46 -37.13
CA ILE A 464 23.85 -0.50 -36.06
C ILE A 464 22.99 0.73 -36.32
N VAL A 465 22.25 1.15 -35.30
CA VAL A 465 21.39 2.33 -35.35
C VAL A 465 21.81 3.28 -34.25
N THR A 466 22.02 4.53 -34.61
CA THR A 466 22.27 5.62 -33.68
C THR A 466 21.15 6.65 -33.79
N LEU A 467 20.40 6.83 -32.70
CA LEU A 467 19.39 7.88 -32.58
C LEU A 467 20.01 9.04 -31.80
N ARG A 468 20.17 10.20 -32.44
CA ARG A 468 20.83 11.38 -31.87
C ARG A 468 19.81 12.43 -31.46
N ILE A 469 20.01 13.05 -30.30
CA ILE A 469 19.22 14.20 -29.83
C ILE A 469 19.93 15.49 -30.25
N PRO A 470 19.47 16.19 -31.30
CA PRO A 470 20.04 17.48 -31.67
C PRO A 470 19.64 18.58 -30.68
N ALA A 471 20.47 19.61 -30.58
CA ALA A 471 20.06 20.86 -29.93
C ALA A 471 18.87 21.48 -30.68
N SER A 472 17.85 21.93 -29.95
CA SER A 472 16.64 22.50 -30.53
C SER A 472 16.04 23.56 -29.61
N ASN A 473 15.01 24.30 -30.07
CA ASN A 473 14.30 25.24 -29.20
C ASN A 473 13.67 24.56 -27.98
N ALA A 474 13.26 23.29 -28.10
CA ALA A 474 12.69 22.51 -27.01
C ALA A 474 13.76 22.02 -26.02
N ILE A 475 14.99 21.81 -26.47
CA ILE A 475 16.13 21.46 -25.64
C ILE A 475 17.42 22.12 -26.17
N PRO A 476 17.75 23.34 -25.72
CA PRO A 476 18.91 24.06 -26.24
C PRO A 476 20.24 23.35 -25.97
N ASN A 477 20.31 22.60 -24.87
CA ASN A 477 21.48 21.82 -24.48
C ASN A 477 21.07 20.37 -24.12
N PRO A 478 21.19 19.40 -25.05
CA PRO A 478 20.79 18.02 -24.79
C PRO A 478 21.62 17.30 -23.70
N PHE A 479 22.82 17.81 -23.37
CA PHE A 479 23.65 17.26 -22.30
C PHE A 479 23.06 17.50 -20.89
N THR A 480 22.00 18.30 -20.77
CA THR A 480 21.30 18.49 -19.49
C THR A 480 20.24 17.42 -19.21
N LEU A 481 20.06 16.45 -20.12
CA LEU A 481 19.15 15.34 -19.89
C LEU A 481 19.66 14.42 -18.79
N SER A 482 18.74 13.85 -18.02
CA SER A 482 19.08 12.92 -16.95
C SER A 482 19.89 11.74 -17.51
N PRO A 483 20.94 11.27 -16.82
CA PRO A 483 21.63 10.02 -17.15
C PRO A 483 20.69 8.80 -17.19
N SER A 484 19.55 8.88 -16.50
CA SER A 484 18.50 7.85 -16.54
C SER A 484 17.68 7.83 -17.84
N THR A 485 17.98 8.72 -18.79
CA THR A 485 17.28 8.79 -20.08
C THR A 485 17.69 7.61 -20.96
N HIS A 486 16.72 6.83 -21.44
CA HIS A 486 16.95 5.68 -22.31
C HIS A 486 15.86 5.51 -23.37
N ALA A 487 16.17 4.74 -24.41
CA ALA A 487 15.24 4.35 -25.45
C ALA A 487 15.14 2.83 -25.52
N THR A 488 13.95 2.30 -25.81
CA THR A 488 13.73 0.86 -26.03
C THR A 488 13.19 0.60 -27.43
N LEU A 489 13.76 -0.40 -28.12
CA LEU A 489 13.22 -0.98 -29.34
C LEU A 489 12.45 -2.26 -29.01
N SER A 490 11.17 -2.29 -29.30
CA SER A 490 10.31 -3.45 -29.06
C SER A 490 9.86 -4.11 -30.36
N THR A 491 9.99 -5.43 -30.43
CA THR A 491 9.41 -6.29 -31.48
C THR A 491 8.73 -7.52 -30.86
N LYS A 492 8.10 -8.40 -31.65
CA LYS A 492 7.40 -9.59 -31.12
C LYS A 492 8.39 -10.54 -30.42
N GLY A 493 8.52 -10.38 -29.10
CA GLY A 493 9.29 -11.26 -28.22
C GLY A 493 10.74 -10.82 -27.93
N ARG A 494 11.17 -9.62 -28.35
CA ARG A 494 12.49 -9.07 -28.01
C ARG A 494 12.41 -7.57 -27.76
N THR A 495 13.13 -7.11 -26.75
CA THR A 495 13.29 -5.68 -26.44
C THR A 495 14.79 -5.39 -26.34
N HIS A 496 15.23 -4.32 -27.01
CA HIS A 496 16.59 -3.80 -26.91
C HIS A 496 16.55 -2.45 -26.21
N THR A 497 17.44 -2.19 -25.26
CA THR A 497 17.50 -0.93 -24.52
C THR A 497 18.84 -0.26 -24.77
N ALA A 498 18.82 1.04 -25.07
CA ALA A 498 20.01 1.87 -25.17
C ALA A 498 19.87 3.09 -24.26
N TRP A 499 20.84 3.29 -23.39
CA TRP A 499 20.93 4.48 -22.53
C TRP A 499 21.53 5.65 -23.29
N LEU A 500 21.16 6.87 -22.87
CA LEU A 500 21.71 8.09 -23.46
C LEU A 500 23.23 8.13 -23.21
N SER A 501 24.01 8.17 -24.28
CA SER A 501 25.46 8.30 -24.21
C SER A 501 25.87 9.73 -23.84
N THR A 502 27.14 9.90 -23.47
CA THR A 502 27.77 11.21 -23.28
C THR A 502 27.81 12.06 -24.55
N SER A 503 27.48 11.52 -25.71
CA SER A 503 27.38 12.23 -26.99
C SER A 503 25.94 12.53 -27.40
N ASN A 504 24.98 12.43 -26.47
CA ASN A 504 23.54 12.60 -26.70
C ASN A 504 22.95 11.64 -27.75
N THR A 505 23.45 10.40 -27.76
CA THR A 505 22.99 9.36 -28.70
C THR A 505 22.52 8.11 -27.97
N PHE A 506 21.54 7.42 -28.57
CA PHE A 506 21.17 6.05 -28.23
C PHE A 506 21.73 5.13 -29.31
N ILE A 507 22.56 4.16 -28.94
CA ILE A 507 23.21 3.25 -29.90
C ILE A 507 22.66 1.84 -29.71
N PHE A 508 21.98 1.33 -30.74
CA PHE A 508 21.52 -0.05 -30.82
C PHE A 508 22.44 -0.83 -31.77
N ARG A 509 22.95 -1.96 -31.31
CA ARG A 509 23.87 -2.84 -32.06
C ARG A 509 23.20 -4.17 -32.34
N ASP A 510 23.66 -4.85 -33.39
CA ASP A 510 23.26 -6.21 -33.74
C ASP A 510 21.75 -6.40 -33.96
N LEU A 511 21.09 -5.40 -34.56
CA LEU A 511 19.67 -5.50 -34.88
C LEU A 511 19.44 -6.46 -36.05
N ALA A 512 18.57 -7.44 -35.83
CA ALA A 512 18.14 -8.36 -36.87
C ALA A 512 17.16 -7.67 -37.84
N PRO A 513 17.03 -8.15 -39.10
CA PRO A 513 15.99 -7.68 -40.01
C PRO A 513 14.59 -7.76 -39.37
N GLY A 514 13.82 -6.68 -39.41
CA GLY A 514 12.51 -6.61 -38.77
C GLY A 514 12.03 -5.18 -38.50
N SER A 515 10.78 -5.06 -38.04
CA SER A 515 10.17 -3.82 -37.58
C SER A 515 10.20 -3.70 -36.06
N TYR A 516 10.55 -2.52 -35.58
CA TYR A 516 10.71 -2.17 -34.17
C TYR A 516 9.94 -0.88 -33.86
N LEU A 517 9.27 -0.84 -32.71
CA LEU A 517 8.72 0.38 -32.15
C LEU A 517 9.72 0.98 -31.15
N VAL A 518 9.92 2.29 -31.21
CA VAL A 518 10.85 3.00 -30.32
C VAL A 518 10.07 3.76 -29.26
N ASP A 519 10.35 3.47 -27.99
CA ASP A 519 9.83 4.21 -26.85
C ASP A 519 10.97 4.94 -26.12
N PHE A 520 10.79 6.23 -25.84
CA PHE A 520 11.76 7.05 -25.12
C PHE A 520 11.31 7.31 -23.68
N TYR A 521 12.19 7.00 -22.75
CA TYR A 521 12.01 7.19 -21.32
C TYR A 521 12.93 8.31 -20.86
N CYS A 522 12.34 9.49 -20.69
CA CYS A 522 12.98 10.66 -20.13
C CYS A 522 12.05 11.29 -19.12
N VAL A 523 12.59 11.74 -17.99
CA VAL A 523 11.83 12.35 -16.90
C VAL A 523 11.35 13.75 -17.27
N THR A 524 12.18 14.51 -17.98
CA THR A 524 11.98 15.95 -18.20
C THR A 524 11.44 16.29 -19.57
N HIS A 525 11.57 15.43 -20.59
CA HIS A 525 11.19 15.73 -21.97
C HIS A 525 10.43 14.58 -22.66
N ALA A 526 9.55 14.94 -23.58
CA ALA A 526 8.84 14.02 -24.46
C ALA A 526 9.48 14.03 -25.85
N PHE A 527 9.51 12.86 -26.48
CA PHE A 527 10.10 12.63 -27.80
C PHE A 527 9.02 12.15 -28.75
N ALA A 528 9.18 12.43 -30.04
CA ALA A 528 8.28 11.90 -31.05
C ALA A 528 8.39 10.37 -31.11
N PRO A 529 7.27 9.63 -31.17
CA PRO A 529 7.32 8.18 -31.22
C PRO A 529 7.81 7.73 -32.59
N LEU A 530 8.70 6.75 -32.61
CA LEU A 530 9.35 6.30 -33.84
C LEU A 530 9.05 4.83 -34.13
N ARG A 531 9.12 4.50 -35.42
CA ARG A 531 9.23 3.14 -35.92
C ARG A 531 10.53 2.99 -36.68
N LEU A 532 11.17 1.83 -36.53
CA LEU A 532 12.40 1.49 -37.21
C LEU A 532 12.24 0.16 -37.94
N ASP A 533 12.59 0.10 -39.22
CA ASP A 533 12.62 -1.14 -40.00
C ASP A 533 14.06 -1.37 -40.47
N VAL A 534 14.57 -2.56 -40.17
CA VAL A 534 15.85 -3.07 -40.68
C VAL A 534 15.55 -4.07 -41.78
N ASP A 535 16.12 -3.88 -42.96
CA ASP A 535 15.95 -4.84 -44.07
C ASP A 535 16.97 -5.98 -44.01
N SER A 536 16.85 -6.94 -44.94
CA SER A 536 17.73 -8.12 -45.01
C SER A 536 19.19 -7.78 -45.34
N THR A 537 19.48 -6.56 -45.81
CA THR A 537 20.83 -6.06 -46.11
C THR A 537 21.44 -5.30 -44.93
N GLY A 538 20.68 -5.12 -43.84
CA GLY A 538 21.09 -4.33 -42.68
C GLY A 538 20.85 -2.83 -42.87
N SER A 539 20.21 -2.41 -43.97
CA SER A 539 19.84 -1.02 -44.18
C SER A 539 18.65 -0.65 -43.29
N VAL A 540 18.70 0.55 -42.72
CA VAL A 540 17.75 1.00 -41.70
C VAL A 540 16.92 2.14 -42.25
N LYS A 541 15.61 2.08 -42.04
CA LYS A 541 14.69 3.20 -42.27
C LYS A 541 13.97 3.52 -40.97
N VAL A 542 13.82 4.81 -40.69
CA VAL A 542 13.15 5.32 -39.49
C VAL A 542 11.98 6.20 -39.90
N TRP A 543 10.86 6.05 -39.23
CA TRP A 543 9.67 6.86 -39.42
C TRP A 543 9.24 7.48 -38.11
N GLU A 544 8.78 8.73 -38.16
CA GLU A 544 8.01 9.33 -37.08
C GLU A 544 6.55 8.93 -37.23
N THR A 545 5.96 8.34 -36.18
CA THR A 545 4.60 7.79 -36.20
C THR A 545 3.74 8.40 -35.08
N TYR A 546 2.53 7.88 -34.85
CA TYR A 546 1.68 8.25 -33.72
C TYR A 546 1.15 6.99 -33.04
N ARG A 547 1.03 7.01 -31.70
CA ARG A 547 0.46 5.89 -30.95
C ARG A 547 -1.02 5.72 -31.30
N GLY A 548 -1.38 4.59 -31.92
CA GLY A 548 -2.75 4.30 -32.36
C GLY A 548 -2.96 4.26 -33.87
N ASN A 549 -1.95 4.54 -34.69
CA ASN A 549 -2.03 4.36 -36.14
C ASN A 549 -2.10 2.87 -36.52
N ASP A 550 -2.85 2.57 -37.60
CA ASP A 550 -2.83 1.25 -38.24
C ASP A 550 -1.40 0.83 -38.59
N TRP A 551 -1.08 -0.45 -38.42
CA TRP A 551 0.29 -0.98 -38.62
C TRP A 551 0.87 -0.72 -40.03
N ALA A 552 0.00 -0.51 -41.02
CA ALA A 552 0.38 -0.16 -42.39
C ALA A 552 0.74 1.33 -42.57
N ASN A 553 0.25 2.21 -41.69
CA ASN A 553 0.53 3.64 -41.73
C ASN A 553 1.83 3.96 -40.98
N LYS A 554 2.94 4.02 -41.72
CA LYS A 554 4.27 4.19 -41.16
C LYS A 554 4.59 5.64 -40.73
N GLY A 555 3.79 6.63 -41.12
CA GLY A 555 4.05 8.05 -40.84
C GLY A 555 5.12 8.67 -41.75
N GLU A 556 5.73 9.77 -41.32
CA GLU A 556 6.72 10.52 -42.12
C GLU A 556 8.12 9.89 -41.99
N VAL A 557 8.83 9.74 -43.11
CA VAL A 557 10.20 9.19 -43.12
C VAL A 557 11.17 10.22 -42.54
N ILE A 558 11.96 9.81 -41.55
CA ILE A 558 13.09 10.59 -41.06
C ILE A 558 14.28 10.35 -41.98
N GLN A 559 14.74 11.40 -42.65
CA GLN A 559 15.95 11.34 -43.47
C GLN A 559 17.18 11.19 -42.55
N GLY A 560 18.10 10.30 -42.90
CA GLY A 560 19.35 10.12 -42.16
C GLY A 560 20.23 11.37 -42.21
N THR A 561 21.16 11.51 -41.27
CA THR A 561 22.00 12.71 -41.13
C THR A 561 23.17 12.78 -42.14
N GLY A 562 23.18 11.92 -43.16
CA GLY A 562 24.30 11.71 -44.09
C GLY A 562 25.32 10.67 -43.63
N GLU A 563 25.35 10.33 -42.34
CA GLU A 563 26.11 9.22 -41.78
C GLU A 563 25.28 7.93 -41.75
N ALA A 564 25.90 6.80 -42.09
CA ALA A 564 25.19 5.52 -42.19
C ALA A 564 24.62 5.09 -40.82
N GLY A 565 23.30 4.91 -40.76
CA GLY A 565 22.60 4.44 -39.56
C GLY A 565 22.37 5.50 -38.47
N VAL A 566 22.64 6.78 -38.74
CA VAL A 566 22.45 7.89 -37.78
C VAL A 566 21.21 8.71 -38.14
N PHE A 567 20.32 8.92 -37.17
CA PHE A 567 19.06 9.65 -37.33
C PHE A 567 18.86 10.66 -36.20
N ASP A 568 18.50 11.88 -36.55
CA ASP A 568 18.14 12.91 -35.57
C ASP A 568 16.69 12.74 -35.11
N ILE A 569 16.48 12.70 -33.80
CA ILE A 569 15.14 12.52 -33.21
C ILE A 569 14.57 13.84 -32.73
N ARG A 570 13.25 14.00 -32.92
CA ARG A 570 12.54 15.22 -32.54
C ARG A 570 12.10 15.20 -31.08
N VAL A 571 12.49 16.23 -30.34
CA VAL A 571 12.00 16.49 -28.98
C VAL A 571 10.73 17.32 -29.08
N LEU A 572 9.63 16.81 -28.52
CA LEU A 572 8.32 17.46 -28.57
C LEU A 572 8.21 18.61 -27.56
N GLY A 573 8.96 18.55 -26.47
CA GLY A 573 8.95 19.56 -25.40
C GLY A 573 9.22 18.96 -24.02
N THR A 574 9.22 19.78 -22.98
CA THR A 574 9.34 19.33 -21.59
C THR A 574 8.09 18.57 -21.15
N LYS A 575 8.25 17.40 -20.51
CA LYS A 575 7.19 16.71 -19.76
C LYS A 575 6.86 17.54 -18.53
N GLY A 576 5.89 18.45 -18.67
CA GLY A 576 5.30 19.12 -17.52
C GLY A 576 4.50 18.12 -16.68
N TYR A 577 5.15 17.45 -15.72
CA TYR A 577 4.45 17.17 -14.47
C TYR A 577 4.30 18.52 -13.79
N PHE A 578 3.06 18.88 -13.49
CA PHE A 578 2.51 20.24 -13.45
C PHE A 578 2.19 20.77 -14.84
N MET A 579 0.89 20.84 -15.15
CA MET A 579 0.41 21.98 -15.93
C MET A 579 1.04 23.21 -15.27
N GLU A 580 1.93 23.89 -15.99
CA GLU A 580 2.16 25.29 -15.73
C GLU A 580 0.76 25.91 -15.68
N ARG A 581 0.32 26.39 -14.51
CA ARG A 581 -0.91 27.17 -14.43
C ARG A 581 -0.72 28.24 -15.50
N ALA A 582 -1.52 28.18 -16.58
CA ALA A 582 -1.71 29.33 -17.43
C ALA A 582 -1.91 30.49 -16.46
N LYS A 583 -0.99 31.47 -16.52
CA LYS A 583 -1.03 32.67 -15.66
C LYS A 583 -2.48 33.05 -15.48
N PHE A 584 -2.95 33.07 -14.22
CA PHE A 584 -4.34 33.33 -13.90
C PHE A 584 -4.82 34.53 -14.72
N ASN A 585 -5.61 34.27 -15.75
CA ASN A 585 -6.26 35.31 -16.52
C ASN A 585 -7.56 35.55 -15.78
N PHE A 586 -7.71 36.71 -15.15
CA PHE A 586 -8.93 37.07 -14.42
C PHE A 586 -10.21 36.78 -15.23
N PHE A 587 -10.15 36.91 -16.56
CA PHE A 587 -11.27 36.64 -17.46
C PHE A 587 -11.51 35.15 -17.75
N SER A 588 -10.62 34.22 -17.37
CA SER A 588 -10.85 32.77 -17.56
C SER A 588 -11.90 32.22 -16.60
N ILE A 589 -12.12 32.87 -15.45
CA ILE A 589 -13.23 32.55 -14.54
C ILE A 589 -14.59 32.75 -15.24
N LEU A 590 -14.71 33.77 -16.09
CA LEU A 590 -15.95 34.07 -16.83
C LEU A 590 -16.25 33.08 -17.96
N ARG A 591 -15.27 32.25 -18.37
CA ARG A 591 -15.49 31.17 -19.33
C ARG A 591 -16.10 29.92 -18.69
N ASN A 592 -16.14 29.85 -17.36
CA ASN A 592 -16.85 28.78 -16.68
C ASN A 592 -18.36 29.07 -16.72
N PRO A 593 -19.17 28.25 -17.41
CA PRO A 593 -20.60 28.52 -17.57
C PRO A 593 -21.33 28.57 -16.23
N MET A 594 -20.86 27.87 -15.19
CA MET A 594 -21.48 27.91 -13.85
C MET A 594 -21.17 29.20 -13.09
N VAL A 595 -19.98 29.77 -13.28
CA VAL A 595 -19.64 31.07 -12.66
C VAL A 595 -20.33 32.22 -13.39
N LEU A 596 -20.42 32.13 -14.73
CA LEU A 596 -21.19 33.09 -15.51
C LEU A 596 -22.68 33.04 -15.13
N LEU A 597 -23.25 31.84 -14.98
CA LEU A 597 -24.62 31.66 -14.51
C LEU A 597 -24.80 32.24 -13.10
N GLY A 598 -23.86 31.98 -12.19
CA GLY A 598 -23.87 32.54 -10.83
C GLY A 598 -23.84 34.07 -10.80
N LEU A 599 -22.99 34.70 -11.61
CA LEU A 599 -22.90 36.17 -11.71
C LEU A 599 -24.14 36.78 -12.35
N VAL A 600 -24.71 36.15 -13.38
CA VAL A 600 -25.98 36.59 -13.99
C VAL A 600 -27.13 36.44 -12.99
N SER A 601 -27.21 35.32 -12.26
CA SER A 601 -28.20 35.13 -11.20
C SER A 601 -28.05 36.16 -10.09
N MET A 602 -26.82 36.50 -9.69
CA MET A 602 -26.56 37.51 -8.65
C MET A 602 -26.90 38.92 -9.15
N GLY A 603 -26.63 39.24 -10.41
CA GLY A 603 -27.03 40.50 -11.05
C GLY A 603 -28.54 40.64 -11.20
N ILE A 604 -29.25 39.55 -11.52
CA ILE A 604 -30.71 39.52 -11.52
C ILE A 604 -31.23 39.69 -10.10
N PHE A 605 -30.70 38.96 -9.12
CA PHE A 605 -31.21 38.99 -7.74
C PHE A 605 -30.99 40.35 -7.04
N LEU A 606 -29.82 40.96 -7.24
CA LEU A 606 -29.48 42.28 -6.67
C LEU A 606 -30.04 43.44 -7.50
N GLY A 607 -30.23 43.26 -8.80
CA GLY A 607 -30.77 44.26 -9.72
C GLY A 607 -32.30 44.28 -9.81
N MET A 608 -32.98 43.19 -9.45
CA MET A 608 -34.45 43.10 -9.49
C MET A 608 -35.14 44.22 -8.68
N PRO A 609 -34.70 44.55 -7.44
CA PRO A 609 -35.32 45.63 -6.68
C PRO A 609 -35.24 46.98 -7.41
N TYR A 610 -34.07 47.29 -7.98
CA TYR A 610 -33.85 48.54 -8.73
C TYR A 610 -34.65 48.58 -10.05
N LEU A 611 -34.80 47.44 -10.74
CA LEU A 611 -35.63 47.34 -11.94
C LEU A 611 -37.10 47.51 -11.61
N VAL A 612 -37.59 46.89 -10.54
CA VAL A 612 -38.99 47.01 -10.08
C VAL A 612 -39.31 48.44 -9.62
N ASP A 613 -38.36 49.11 -8.98
CA ASP A 613 -38.54 50.50 -8.54
C ASP A 613 -38.52 51.54 -9.67
N ASN A 614 -37.95 51.19 -10.83
CA ASN A 614 -37.90 52.04 -12.02
C ASN A 614 -38.82 51.55 -13.17
N MET A 615 -39.67 50.55 -12.91
CA MET A 615 -40.66 50.09 -13.88
C MET A 615 -41.80 51.10 -13.99
N ASP A 616 -42.29 51.30 -15.21
CA ASP A 616 -43.53 52.04 -15.48
C ASP A 616 -44.68 51.44 -14.62
N PRO A 617 -45.54 52.28 -14.01
CA PRO A 617 -46.66 51.83 -13.20
C PRO A 617 -47.52 50.72 -13.82
N GLU A 618 -47.75 50.75 -15.14
CA GLU A 618 -48.55 49.73 -15.81
C GLU A 618 -47.83 48.37 -15.86
N MET A 619 -46.52 48.36 -16.14
CA MET A 619 -45.73 47.12 -16.14
C MET A 619 -45.53 46.56 -14.72
N ARG A 620 -45.43 47.43 -13.71
CA ARG A 620 -45.29 47.00 -12.32
C ARG A 620 -46.55 46.28 -11.84
N ALA A 621 -47.73 46.79 -12.21
CA ALA A 621 -49.00 46.15 -11.92
C ALA A 621 -49.12 44.76 -12.60
N GLU A 622 -48.72 44.66 -13.88
CA GLU A 622 -48.74 43.37 -14.60
C GLU A 622 -47.74 42.35 -14.00
N TRP A 623 -46.56 42.81 -13.57
CA TRP A 623 -45.56 41.95 -12.93
C TRP A 623 -46.01 41.43 -11.56
N GLU A 624 -46.63 42.27 -10.74
CA GLU A 624 -47.21 41.88 -9.45
C GLU A 624 -48.37 40.89 -9.60
N GLU A 625 -49.19 41.05 -10.65
CA GLU A 625 -50.28 40.11 -10.96
C GLU A 625 -49.75 38.74 -11.41
N ARG A 626 -48.67 38.70 -12.20
CA ARG A 626 -47.99 37.45 -12.57
C ARG A 626 -47.28 36.76 -11.41
N GLN A 627 -46.78 37.49 -10.41
CA GLN A 627 -46.19 36.89 -9.21
C GLN A 627 -47.23 36.17 -8.34
N LYS A 628 -48.48 36.63 -8.34
CA LYS A 628 -49.59 35.98 -7.63
C LYS A 628 -50.04 34.66 -8.26
N SER A 629 -49.82 34.48 -9.57
CA SER A 629 -50.17 33.25 -10.30
C SER A 629 -49.01 32.26 -10.46
N ASN A 630 -47.83 32.56 -9.92
CA ASN A 630 -46.64 31.72 -10.06
C ASN A 630 -46.56 30.62 -8.99
N PRO A 631 -46.70 29.32 -9.34
CA PRO A 631 -46.79 28.21 -8.38
C PRO A 631 -45.53 28.01 -7.52
N MET A 632 -44.39 28.58 -7.91
CA MET A 632 -43.14 28.56 -7.14
C MET A 632 -43.18 29.40 -5.86
N ASN A 633 -44.03 30.44 -5.78
CA ASN A 633 -44.12 31.28 -4.58
C ASN A 633 -44.79 30.56 -3.40
N ASN A 634 -45.70 29.62 -3.67
CA ASN A 634 -46.30 28.76 -2.63
C ASN A 634 -45.29 27.76 -2.05
N ILE A 635 -44.27 27.38 -2.82
CA ILE A 635 -43.21 26.45 -2.38
C ILE A 635 -42.15 27.19 -1.55
N MET A 636 -41.81 28.43 -1.91
CA MET A 636 -40.85 29.24 -1.12
C MET A 636 -41.45 29.83 0.15
N GLY A 637 -42.76 30.13 0.19
CA GLY A 637 -43.45 30.58 1.40
C GLY A 637 -43.40 29.55 2.55
N ALA A 638 -43.30 28.26 2.25
CA ALA A 638 -43.18 27.20 3.25
C ALA A 638 -41.77 27.11 3.89
N ALA A 639 -40.74 27.69 3.26
CA ALA A 639 -39.35 27.65 3.73
C ALA A 639 -38.96 28.80 4.66
N THR A 640 -39.80 29.83 4.77
CA THR A 640 -39.59 30.97 5.68
C THR A 640 -40.77 31.03 6.65
N GLY A 641 -40.60 30.37 7.81
CA GLY A 641 -41.67 30.16 8.77
C GLY A 641 -42.46 31.42 9.13
N GLY A 642 -43.70 31.50 8.63
CA GLY A 642 -44.72 32.46 8.98
C GLY A 642 -46.08 31.81 8.75
N GLY A 643 -46.84 31.54 9.82
CA GLY A 643 -48.06 30.74 9.77
C GLY A 643 -49.23 31.38 9.01
N GLY A 644 -50.05 30.54 8.39
CA GLY A 644 -51.37 30.94 7.87
C GLY A 644 -52.01 30.00 6.83
N ALA A 645 -52.77 29.01 7.32
CA ALA A 645 -53.97 28.36 6.77
C ALA A 645 -54.02 27.76 5.32
N GLY A 646 -54.11 26.42 5.26
CA GLY A 646 -54.76 25.59 4.22
C GLY A 646 -53.90 25.28 2.99
N SER A 647 -53.73 24.06 2.47
CA SER A 647 -54.40 22.77 2.65
C SER A 647 -53.52 21.63 2.08
N ASN A 648 -53.56 20.47 2.74
CA ASN A 648 -53.19 19.11 2.34
C ASN A 648 -52.31 18.89 1.09
N PHE A 649 -50.99 18.76 1.28
CA PHE A 649 -50.11 18.03 0.37
C PHE A 649 -49.63 16.75 1.09
N ASP A 650 -50.10 15.59 0.65
CA ASP A 650 -49.71 14.29 1.23
C ASP A 650 -48.41 13.79 0.58
N MET A 651 -47.30 14.09 1.25
CA MET A 651 -45.94 13.70 0.84
C MET A 651 -45.74 12.17 0.83
N ALA A 652 -46.52 11.41 1.61
CA ALA A 652 -46.38 9.97 1.71
C ALA A 652 -46.84 9.25 0.43
N ALA A 653 -47.89 9.76 -0.23
CA ALA A 653 -48.40 9.22 -1.49
C ALA A 653 -47.44 9.47 -2.67
N PHE A 654 -46.72 10.59 -2.66
CA PHE A 654 -45.76 10.95 -3.72
C PHE A 654 -44.47 10.11 -3.66
N LEU A 655 -43.96 9.83 -2.45
CA LEU A 655 -42.75 9.03 -2.26
C LEU A 655 -42.98 7.52 -2.44
N ALA A 656 -44.22 7.04 -2.30
CA ALA A 656 -44.56 5.62 -2.42
C ALA A 656 -44.80 5.14 -3.88
N GLY A 657 -44.76 6.03 -4.88
CA GLY A 657 -44.82 5.64 -6.30
C GLY A 657 -46.11 4.97 -6.77
N SER A 658 -47.23 5.09 -6.06
CA SER A 658 -48.51 4.53 -6.48
C SER A 658 -49.28 5.49 -7.39
N SER A 659 -49.50 5.10 -8.64
CA SER A 659 -50.35 5.84 -9.58
C SER A 659 -51.83 5.73 -9.20
N SER A 660 -52.45 6.84 -8.81
CA SER A 660 -53.91 6.93 -8.68
C SER A 660 -54.54 7.06 -10.07
N LYS A 661 -55.21 6.01 -10.54
CA LYS A 661 -56.25 6.13 -11.57
C LYS A 661 -57.54 6.64 -10.93
N LYS A 662 -58.12 7.72 -11.45
CA LYS A 662 -59.51 8.09 -11.20
C LYS A 662 -60.40 7.64 -12.36
N GLU A 663 -61.35 6.78 -11.99
CA GLU A 663 -62.75 6.59 -12.40
C GLU A 663 -63.16 6.40 -13.88
N GLY A 664 -63.99 5.35 -14.04
CA GLY A 664 -64.82 5.07 -15.20
C GLY A 664 -65.70 3.82 -14.98
N ASP A 665 -66.87 4.05 -14.37
CA ASP A 665 -68.17 3.45 -14.69
C ASP A 665 -68.70 2.17 -13.98
N ASN A 666 -69.87 2.38 -13.35
CA ASN A 666 -71.04 1.51 -13.10
C ASN A 666 -70.95 0.19 -12.31
N GLY A 667 -71.79 0.10 -11.25
CA GLY A 667 -72.40 -1.17 -10.86
C GLY A 667 -72.83 -1.37 -9.40
N ALA A 668 -74.05 -0.91 -9.08
CA ALA A 668 -75.04 -1.53 -8.19
C ALA A 668 -74.67 -2.01 -6.76
N VAL A 669 -75.33 -1.35 -5.82
CA VAL A 669 -75.73 -1.74 -4.47
C VAL A 669 -76.36 -3.14 -4.40
N THR A 670 -76.01 -3.95 -3.40
CA THR A 670 -76.98 -4.51 -2.42
C THR A 670 -76.33 -5.34 -1.31
N THR A 671 -76.90 -5.12 -0.12
CA THR A 671 -76.74 -5.72 1.22
C THR A 671 -77.16 -7.20 1.32
N THR A 672 -76.60 -7.94 2.29
CA THR A 672 -77.27 -8.97 3.16
C THR A 672 -76.20 -9.62 4.09
N THR A 673 -76.19 -9.39 5.41
CA THR A 673 -76.85 -10.09 6.55
C THR A 673 -76.31 -11.47 6.96
N GLY A 674 -76.02 -11.59 8.27
CA GLY A 674 -76.10 -12.83 9.09
C GLY A 674 -74.84 -13.72 9.09
N SER A 675 -74.50 -14.48 10.12
CA SER A 675 -74.92 -14.61 11.52
C SER A 675 -74.13 -15.79 12.12
N GLU A 676 -73.76 -15.66 13.40
CA GLU A 676 -73.64 -16.73 14.41
C GLU A 676 -72.54 -17.82 14.37
N THR A 677 -71.94 -17.96 15.55
CA THR A 677 -70.97 -18.92 16.12
C THR A 677 -71.61 -20.29 16.51
N PRO A 678 -71.00 -21.18 17.32
CA PRO A 678 -69.83 -22.07 17.08
C PRO A 678 -70.07 -23.54 17.52
N GLY A 679 -69.05 -24.40 17.39
CA GLY A 679 -68.90 -25.69 18.11
C GLY A 679 -68.35 -26.81 17.21
N ASN A 680 -67.65 -27.84 17.66
CA ASN A 680 -67.12 -28.27 18.96
C ASN A 680 -66.16 -29.47 18.68
N GLY A 681 -65.30 -29.81 19.64
CA GLY A 681 -64.58 -31.10 19.73
C GLY A 681 -63.07 -30.99 19.48
N GLY A 682 -62.17 -31.48 20.33
CA GLY A 682 -62.29 -32.36 21.49
C GLY A 682 -61.00 -33.20 21.58
N GLY A 683 -60.44 -33.34 22.78
CA GLY A 683 -59.29 -34.21 23.09
C GLY A 683 -57.96 -33.44 23.13
N GLY A 684 -57.20 -33.36 24.22
CA GLY A 684 -57.09 -34.26 25.37
C GLY A 684 -55.72 -34.92 25.34
N GLY A 685 -54.76 -34.40 26.11
CA GLY A 685 -53.41 -35.00 26.19
C GLY A 685 -52.40 -34.13 26.95
N LYS A 686 -52.42 -34.25 28.29
CA LYS A 686 -51.47 -33.64 29.23
C LYS A 686 -50.12 -34.37 29.27
N ALA A 687 -49.12 -33.66 29.83
CA ALA A 687 -47.96 -34.13 30.59
C ALA A 687 -46.71 -34.55 29.78
N ALA A 688 -45.46 -34.26 30.17
CA ALA A 688 -44.91 -33.56 31.33
C ALA A 688 -43.44 -33.13 31.05
N LYS A 689 -43.01 -32.08 31.75
CA LYS A 689 -41.62 -31.72 32.04
C LYS A 689 -40.92 -32.79 32.89
N ARG A 690 -39.64 -33.08 32.58
CA ARG A 690 -38.45 -33.25 33.47
C ARG A 690 -37.41 -34.09 32.70
N GLY A 691 -36.20 -33.61 32.45
CA GLY A 691 -35.03 -33.67 33.35
C GLY A 691 -33.77 -33.72 32.47
N LYS A 692 -32.83 -32.79 32.64
CA LYS A 692 -31.53 -32.96 33.30
C LYS A 692 -30.57 -34.02 32.68
N ASN A 693 -29.39 -33.49 32.34
CA ASN A 693 -28.06 -34.10 32.24
C ASN A 693 -27.67 -34.88 30.97
N GLY A 694 -26.58 -34.43 30.35
CA GLY A 694 -25.47 -35.31 29.99
C GLY A 694 -24.94 -35.26 28.56
N ARG A 695 -24.22 -34.20 28.19
CA ARG A 695 -22.82 -34.19 27.68
C ARG A 695 -22.50 -32.86 27.02
#